data_AF-A0A011V260-F1
#
_entry.id   AF-A0A011V260-F1
#
_cell.length_a   1.000
_cell.length_b   1.000
_cell.length_c   1.000
_cell.angle_alpha   90.00
_cell.angle_beta   90.00
_cell.angle_gamma   90.00
#
_symmetry.space_group_name_H-M   'P 1'
#
loop_
_entity.id
_entity.type
_entity.pdbx_description
1 polymer ?
#
loop_
_entity_poly.entity_id
_entity_poly.type
_entity_poly.pdbx_seq_one_letter_code
_entity_poly.pdbx_strand_id
1 'polypeptide(L)'
;MNSKSKGILLMKEYLEKASGAGSTSELVDLDEKYKAMLADVDEDGLMELHQAFSVYARSIMQQLEEKESSGKAAELSGKARSEYLKVQQLLDVNQLTYHFQPIVRADNGQIFAYEALMRADGVEGITPFHILKYAELSGRLSEVEEYTFLNVLNMLKDNSESLRGRPVFINSIANVRTSPEKEEEIELLLEEHADIVVIEITEISEFDDSKLEKIKEKYDSLGIPIAIDDFGTGYSNISNLLRYTPNFVKIDRILITDIANNTNKKHFVREIIDFCHENGLKALAEGVETYDELRTVILLGVDLIQGFYTARPAADILPEIHYERRQEIIECRRELEDGRRLKIYTADKYEKVSLERLGKEGYSCIHIGFRYHDGNVTIAGSGNYDSGIHIQCSDGFNGMIVLENAHLSNIAGRPCIDVGSESCVTLCLNGNNRLTGGGIRVDESSKFNTEGDGDLDIQLGDTDYYGIGNDLSSAHGRLEFGHDGTISVSAKSHSGVCIGSGRGGEISIGRGRYTFNTAGASSVGVGAFDGNSKIEILGCDLSMALNGAFNVGIGAVGGNAKIHMIYSSVNVTLNSQMAAGVGSLSCGDADIHIEHMNIHENIHASELSAFGALRGDSDIKMENANVEITADGSKALAFGSKTGSTDLYTDAITLSVELANSLGYITTAKNISNNGGRTKIKLNGSEYDTIPAG
;
A
#
# COMPACT_ATOMS: atom_id res chain seq x y z
N MET A 1 -81.30 9.24 12.25
CA MET A 1 -80.35 8.11 12.29
C MET A 1 -79.26 8.48 13.29
N ASN A 2 -78.86 7.55 14.17
CA ASN A 2 -77.64 7.67 14.97
C ASN A 2 -76.43 7.84 14.01
N SER A 3 -75.42 8.65 14.37
CA SER A 3 -74.14 8.82 13.67
C SER A 3 -73.58 7.48 13.15
N LYS A 4 -73.58 6.45 14.01
CA LYS A 4 -73.17 5.07 13.71
C LYS A 4 -74.01 4.42 12.59
N SER A 5 -75.32 4.63 12.57
CA SER A 5 -76.20 4.09 11.52
C SER A 5 -76.01 4.78 10.16
N LYS A 6 -75.69 6.09 10.17
CA LYS A 6 -75.40 6.86 8.95
C LYS A 6 -74.04 6.46 8.36
N GLY A 7 -73.03 6.27 9.22
CA GLY A 7 -71.70 5.77 8.83
C GLY A 7 -71.80 4.38 8.17
N ILE A 8 -72.50 3.44 8.80
CA ILE A 8 -72.68 2.07 8.25
C ILE A 8 -73.38 2.10 6.88
N LEU A 9 -74.36 2.98 6.66
CA LEU A 9 -75.08 3.07 5.39
C LEU A 9 -74.20 3.64 4.27
N LEU A 10 -73.50 4.76 4.53
CA LEU A 10 -72.58 5.37 3.57
C LEU A 10 -71.45 4.39 3.20
N MET A 11 -70.97 3.61 4.17
CA MET A 11 -69.89 2.66 3.94
C MET A 11 -70.34 1.41 3.19
N LYS A 12 -71.58 0.93 3.40
CA LYS A 12 -72.18 -0.12 2.55
C LYS A 12 -72.32 0.33 1.10
N GLU A 13 -72.75 1.58 0.90
CA GLU A 13 -72.89 2.15 -0.44
C GLU A 13 -71.53 2.36 -1.13
N TYR A 14 -70.51 2.75 -0.37
CA TYR A 14 -69.12 2.78 -0.84
C TYR A 14 -68.66 1.39 -1.27
N LEU A 15 -68.87 0.35 -0.44
CA LEU A 15 -68.46 -1.02 -0.76
C LEU A 15 -69.14 -1.59 -2.01
N GLU A 16 -70.45 -1.37 -2.17
CA GLU A 16 -71.17 -1.80 -3.37
C GLU A 16 -70.60 -1.12 -4.63
N LYS A 17 -70.30 0.18 -4.56
CA LYS A 17 -69.73 0.92 -5.69
C LYS A 17 -68.27 0.59 -5.95
N ALA A 18 -67.46 0.40 -4.90
CA ALA A 18 -66.07 -0.02 -4.99
C ALA A 18 -65.94 -1.42 -5.62
N SER A 19 -66.87 -2.34 -5.31
CA SER A 19 -66.91 -3.68 -5.92
C SER A 19 -67.24 -3.68 -7.43
N GLY A 20 -67.80 -2.57 -7.93
CA GLY A 20 -68.14 -2.36 -9.34
C GLY A 20 -67.19 -1.43 -10.10
N ALA A 21 -66.13 -0.92 -9.46
CA ALA A 21 -65.15 -0.04 -10.09
C ALA A 21 -64.35 -0.78 -11.18
N GLY A 22 -64.15 -0.13 -12.32
CA GLY A 22 -63.44 -0.68 -13.47
C GLY A 22 -61.95 -0.33 -13.55
N SER A 23 -61.48 0.60 -12.70
CA SER A 23 -60.07 1.03 -12.65
C SER A 23 -59.68 1.56 -11.27
N THR A 24 -58.37 1.63 -11.00
CA THR A 24 -57.80 2.23 -9.78
C THR A 24 -58.12 3.72 -9.65
N SER A 25 -58.22 4.47 -10.77
CA SER A 25 -58.60 5.88 -10.78
C SER A 25 -60.04 6.11 -10.29
N GLU A 26 -60.99 5.25 -10.71
CA GLU A 26 -62.39 5.36 -10.28
C GLU A 26 -62.55 5.11 -8.77
N LEU A 27 -61.66 4.29 -8.19
CA LEU A 27 -61.61 4.03 -6.76
C LEU A 27 -61.08 5.21 -5.96
N VAL A 28 -60.03 5.89 -6.44
CA VAL A 28 -59.47 7.09 -5.79
C VAL A 28 -60.53 8.19 -5.71
N ASP A 29 -61.26 8.41 -6.80
CA ASP A 29 -62.38 9.37 -6.85
C ASP A 29 -63.52 8.97 -5.88
N LEU A 30 -63.78 7.68 -5.74
CA LEU A 30 -64.75 7.15 -4.78
C LEU A 30 -64.29 7.38 -3.34
N ASP A 31 -63.00 7.15 -3.07
CA ASP A 31 -62.36 7.30 -1.77
C ASP A 31 -62.45 8.75 -1.26
N GLU A 32 -62.08 9.71 -2.10
CA GLU A 32 -62.17 11.13 -1.75
C GLU A 32 -63.62 11.55 -1.47
N LYS A 33 -64.54 11.11 -2.33
CA LYS A 33 -65.97 11.42 -2.20
C LYS A 33 -66.57 10.90 -0.90
N TYR A 34 -66.26 9.66 -0.52
CA TYR A 34 -66.82 9.05 0.69
C TYR A 34 -66.07 9.48 1.96
N LYS A 35 -64.78 9.80 1.89
CA LYS A 35 -64.04 10.48 2.99
C LYS A 35 -64.68 11.82 3.35
N ALA A 36 -65.04 12.63 2.35
CA ALA A 36 -65.74 13.90 2.58
C ALA A 36 -67.12 13.71 3.22
N MET A 37 -67.83 12.62 2.88
CA MET A 37 -69.16 12.30 3.44
C MET A 37 -69.12 11.71 4.86
N LEU A 38 -67.98 11.15 5.27
CA LEU A 38 -67.75 10.54 6.60
C LEU A 38 -67.18 11.52 7.63
N ALA A 39 -66.79 12.75 7.21
CA ALA A 39 -66.20 13.76 8.08
C ALA A 39 -67.10 14.22 9.26
N ASP A 40 -68.42 13.99 9.18
CA ASP A 40 -69.41 14.35 10.20
C ASP A 40 -69.77 13.20 11.17
N VAL A 41 -69.00 12.09 11.19
CA VAL A 41 -69.26 10.90 12.02
C VAL A 41 -68.33 10.88 13.25
N ASP A 42 -68.84 10.47 14.41
CA ASP A 42 -68.13 10.41 15.70
C ASP A 42 -66.94 9.42 15.76
N GLU A 43 -65.87 9.82 16.46
CA GLU A 43 -64.54 9.17 16.54
C GLU A 43 -64.58 7.69 16.97
N ASP A 44 -65.41 7.35 17.97
CA ASP A 44 -65.56 5.97 18.47
C ASP A 44 -66.21 5.03 17.45
N GLY A 45 -67.03 5.55 16.53
CA GLY A 45 -67.61 4.78 15.42
C GLY A 45 -66.62 4.52 14.29
N LEU A 46 -65.69 5.44 14.06
CA LEU A 46 -64.68 5.36 13.00
C LEU A 46 -63.60 4.30 13.28
N MET A 47 -63.24 4.06 14.54
CA MET A 47 -62.11 3.21 14.91
C MET A 47 -62.36 1.70 14.71
N GLU A 48 -63.54 1.18 15.08
CA GLU A 48 -63.94 -0.23 14.81
C GLU A 48 -64.16 -0.49 13.31
N LEU A 49 -64.57 0.54 12.56
CA LEU A 49 -64.82 0.48 11.11
C LEU A 49 -63.52 0.54 10.29
N HIS A 50 -62.47 1.22 10.76
CA HIS A 50 -61.21 1.35 10.04
C HIS A 50 -60.48 0.00 9.86
N GLN A 51 -60.53 -0.85 10.89
CA GLN A 51 -59.75 -2.09 10.94
C GLN A 51 -60.34 -3.19 10.04
N ALA A 52 -61.67 -3.36 10.03
CA ALA A 52 -62.34 -4.35 9.17
C ALA A 52 -62.36 -3.95 7.68
N PHE A 53 -62.40 -2.64 7.39
CA PHE A 53 -62.53 -2.13 6.02
C PHE A 53 -61.20 -1.90 5.32
N SER A 54 -60.12 -1.60 6.06
CA SER A 54 -58.78 -1.58 5.48
C SER A 54 -58.42 -2.93 4.84
N VAL A 55 -58.89 -4.05 5.38
CA VAL A 55 -58.67 -5.40 4.82
C VAL A 55 -59.49 -5.60 3.54
N TYR A 56 -60.75 -5.15 3.51
CA TYR A 56 -61.62 -5.35 2.35
C TYR A 56 -61.29 -4.41 1.17
N ALA A 57 -61.00 -3.14 1.45
CA ALA A 57 -60.52 -2.18 0.43
C ALA A 57 -59.19 -2.64 -0.18
N ARG A 58 -58.28 -3.21 0.63
CA ARG A 58 -57.06 -3.87 0.16
C ARG A 58 -57.35 -5.03 -0.80
N SER A 59 -58.35 -5.87 -0.50
CA SER A 59 -58.71 -6.99 -1.40
C SER A 59 -59.25 -6.53 -2.75
N ILE A 60 -59.99 -5.41 -2.80
CA ILE A 60 -60.52 -4.85 -4.05
C ILE A 60 -59.41 -4.17 -4.85
N MET A 61 -58.52 -3.41 -4.19
CA MET A 61 -57.35 -2.82 -4.85
C MET A 61 -56.45 -3.90 -5.45
N GLN A 62 -56.15 -4.97 -4.70
CA GLN A 62 -55.37 -6.10 -5.19
C GLN A 62 -56.03 -6.79 -6.40
N GLN A 63 -57.35 -7.03 -6.36
CA GLN A 63 -58.07 -7.62 -7.50
C GLN A 63 -58.11 -6.71 -8.75
N LEU A 64 -58.07 -5.38 -8.56
CA LEU A 64 -58.06 -4.43 -9.67
C LEU A 64 -56.66 -4.19 -10.20
N GLU A 65 -55.64 -4.21 -9.36
CA GLU A 65 -54.22 -4.25 -9.76
C GLU A 65 -53.92 -5.54 -10.54
N GLU A 66 -54.44 -6.69 -10.10
CA GLU A 66 -54.35 -7.96 -10.85
C GLU A 66 -55.06 -7.87 -12.22
N LYS A 67 -56.23 -7.23 -12.29
CA LYS A 67 -56.95 -7.00 -13.56
C LYS A 67 -56.23 -6.02 -14.48
N GLU A 68 -55.72 -4.90 -13.98
CA GLU A 68 -54.95 -3.92 -14.75
C GLU A 68 -53.61 -4.49 -15.22
N SER A 69 -52.95 -5.28 -14.39
CA SER A 69 -51.74 -6.04 -14.73
C SER A 69 -52.02 -7.08 -15.82
N SER A 70 -53.15 -7.78 -15.76
CA SER A 70 -53.60 -8.70 -16.82
C SER A 70 -53.88 -7.99 -18.16
N GLY A 71 -54.38 -6.75 -18.10
CA GLY A 71 -54.61 -5.89 -19.27
C GLY A 71 -53.31 -5.40 -19.91
N LYS A 72 -52.35 -4.93 -19.11
CA LYS A 72 -51.00 -4.52 -19.57
C LYS A 72 -50.20 -5.70 -20.12
N ALA A 73 -50.35 -6.89 -19.54
CA ALA A 73 -49.70 -8.11 -20.03
C ALA A 73 -50.25 -8.57 -21.40
N ALA A 74 -51.51 -8.26 -21.73
CA ALA A 74 -52.13 -8.60 -23.01
C ALA A 74 -51.59 -7.77 -24.20
N GLU A 75 -50.99 -6.60 -23.94
CA GLU A 75 -50.40 -5.71 -24.95
C GLU A 75 -48.92 -6.04 -25.28
N LEU A 76 -48.31 -7.00 -24.57
CA LEU A 76 -46.91 -7.40 -24.78
C LEU A 76 -46.71 -8.11 -26.13
N SER A 77 -45.70 -7.68 -26.89
CA SER A 77 -45.27 -8.33 -28.14
C SER A 77 -44.75 -9.77 -27.89
N GLY A 78 -44.73 -10.62 -28.92
CA GLY A 78 -44.49 -12.06 -28.78
C GLY A 78 -43.27 -12.47 -27.94
N LYS A 79 -42.12 -11.79 -28.11
CA LYS A 79 -40.91 -12.07 -27.30
C LYS A 79 -41.10 -11.67 -25.84
N ALA A 80 -41.58 -10.45 -25.58
CA ALA A 80 -41.80 -9.94 -24.23
C ALA A 80 -42.85 -10.76 -23.46
N ARG A 81 -43.88 -11.25 -24.15
CA ARG A 81 -44.88 -12.17 -23.57
C ARG A 81 -44.28 -13.51 -23.18
N SER A 82 -43.36 -14.06 -23.98
CA SER A 82 -42.65 -15.29 -23.64
C SER A 82 -41.74 -15.10 -22.42
N GLU A 83 -41.03 -13.98 -22.32
CA GLU A 83 -40.19 -13.66 -21.16
C GLU A 83 -41.03 -13.46 -19.90
N TYR A 84 -42.14 -12.73 -20.01
CA TYR A 84 -43.11 -12.55 -18.92
C TYR A 84 -43.59 -13.89 -18.37
N LEU A 85 -44.07 -14.80 -19.23
CA LEU A 85 -44.55 -16.12 -18.80
C LEU A 85 -43.45 -16.96 -18.13
N LYS A 86 -42.22 -16.90 -18.64
CA LYS A 86 -41.06 -17.56 -18.02
C LYS A 86 -40.78 -17.02 -16.62
N VAL A 87 -40.85 -15.69 -16.43
CA VAL A 87 -40.66 -15.07 -15.10
C VAL A 87 -41.77 -15.50 -14.14
N GLN A 88 -43.04 -15.51 -14.57
CA GLN A 88 -44.14 -15.96 -13.71
C GLN A 88 -43.92 -17.41 -13.24
N GLN A 89 -43.57 -18.31 -14.15
CA GLN A 89 -43.25 -19.70 -13.80
C GLN A 89 -42.07 -19.81 -12.83
N LEU A 90 -41.02 -19.04 -13.06
CA LEU A 90 -39.84 -19.00 -12.20
C LEU A 90 -40.17 -18.54 -10.78
N LEU A 91 -41.07 -17.56 -10.62
CA LEU A 91 -41.52 -17.10 -9.31
C LEU A 91 -42.48 -18.10 -8.65
N ASP A 92 -43.39 -18.73 -9.41
CA ASP A 92 -44.36 -19.71 -8.88
C ASP A 92 -43.71 -20.89 -8.14
N VAL A 93 -42.47 -21.24 -8.49
CA VAL A 93 -41.71 -22.34 -7.88
C VAL A 93 -40.40 -21.89 -7.21
N ASN A 94 -40.20 -20.58 -7.02
CA ASN A 94 -38.97 -19.98 -6.48
C ASN A 94 -37.68 -20.59 -7.09
N GLN A 95 -37.50 -20.41 -8.40
CA GLN A 95 -36.27 -20.78 -9.14
C GLN A 95 -35.27 -19.62 -9.21
N LEU A 96 -35.22 -18.79 -8.16
CA LEU A 96 -34.20 -17.77 -7.99
C LEU A 96 -32.97 -18.39 -7.33
N THR A 97 -31.82 -18.23 -7.97
CA THR A 97 -30.51 -18.61 -7.42
C THR A 97 -29.59 -17.40 -7.39
N TYR A 98 -28.44 -17.50 -6.74
CA TYR A 98 -27.54 -16.37 -6.51
C TYR A 98 -26.11 -16.74 -6.85
N HIS A 99 -25.43 -15.82 -7.53
CA HIS A 99 -23.99 -15.86 -7.71
C HIS A 99 -23.35 -14.83 -6.79
N PHE A 100 -22.16 -15.13 -6.28
CA PHE A 100 -21.40 -14.25 -5.41
C PHE A 100 -20.31 -13.55 -6.21
N GLN A 101 -20.28 -12.22 -6.16
CA GLN A 101 -19.19 -11.43 -6.75
C GLN A 101 -18.29 -10.86 -5.65
N PRO A 102 -16.98 -11.15 -5.65
CA PRO A 102 -16.05 -10.60 -4.66
C PRO A 102 -15.97 -9.08 -4.70
N ILE A 103 -15.99 -8.47 -3.51
CA ILE A 103 -15.62 -7.08 -3.25
C ILE A 103 -14.26 -7.10 -2.57
N VAL A 104 -13.28 -6.42 -3.15
CA VAL A 104 -11.87 -6.51 -2.72
C VAL A 104 -11.38 -5.20 -2.10
N ARG A 105 -10.46 -5.30 -1.15
CA ARG A 105 -9.82 -4.13 -0.56
C ARG A 105 -8.82 -3.51 -1.53
N ALA A 106 -8.90 -2.19 -1.71
CA ALA A 106 -7.97 -1.45 -2.55
C ALA A 106 -6.54 -1.35 -1.99
N ASP A 107 -6.34 -1.67 -0.70
CA ASP A 107 -5.05 -1.56 -0.03
C ASP A 107 -4.15 -2.81 -0.19
N ASN A 108 -4.74 -3.99 -0.29
CA ASN A 108 -3.99 -5.25 -0.27
C ASN A 108 -4.56 -6.35 -1.21
N GLY A 109 -5.65 -6.05 -1.92
CA GLY A 109 -6.33 -6.95 -2.85
C GLY A 109 -6.97 -8.19 -2.21
N GLN A 110 -7.13 -8.23 -0.89
CA GLN A 110 -7.87 -9.30 -0.22
C GLN A 110 -9.37 -9.12 -0.41
N ILE A 111 -10.11 -10.23 -0.47
CA ILE A 111 -11.58 -10.19 -0.49
C ILE A 111 -12.06 -9.66 0.86
N PHE A 112 -12.79 -8.55 0.82
CA PHE A 112 -13.46 -7.93 1.95
C PHE A 112 -14.83 -8.56 2.16
N ALA A 113 -15.61 -8.71 1.09
CA ALA A 113 -17.02 -9.11 1.12
C ALA A 113 -17.42 -9.76 -0.22
N TYR A 114 -18.67 -10.17 -0.33
CA TYR A 114 -19.29 -10.56 -1.61
C TYR A 114 -20.62 -9.86 -1.79
N GLU A 115 -21.04 -9.66 -3.03
CA GLU A 115 -22.42 -9.29 -3.35
C GLU A 115 -23.19 -10.51 -3.88
N ALA A 116 -24.39 -10.73 -3.35
CA ALA A 116 -25.30 -11.77 -3.81
C ALA A 116 -26.13 -11.25 -4.99
N LEU A 117 -25.83 -11.76 -6.19
CA LEU A 117 -26.45 -11.33 -7.43
C LEU A 117 -27.43 -12.38 -7.96
N MET A 118 -28.71 -12.01 -7.99
CA MET A 118 -29.82 -12.85 -8.45
C MET A 118 -29.58 -13.42 -9.87
N ARG A 119 -29.98 -14.67 -10.08
CA ARG A 119 -29.94 -15.41 -11.35
C ARG A 119 -31.21 -16.27 -11.47
N ALA A 120 -31.58 -16.56 -12.71
CA ALA A 120 -32.64 -17.50 -13.01
C ALA A 120 -32.06 -18.91 -13.11
N ASP A 121 -32.44 -19.82 -12.21
CA ASP A 121 -31.96 -21.20 -12.27
C ASP A 121 -32.65 -21.97 -13.41
N GLY A 122 -31.87 -22.56 -14.31
CA GLY A 122 -32.39 -23.39 -15.40
C GLY A 122 -33.23 -22.68 -16.47
N VAL A 123 -33.43 -21.36 -16.40
CA VAL A 123 -34.25 -20.60 -17.37
C VAL A 123 -33.40 -19.72 -18.28
N GLU A 124 -33.07 -20.23 -19.46
CA GLU A 124 -32.28 -19.49 -20.45
C GLU A 124 -32.97 -18.21 -20.94
N GLY A 125 -32.17 -17.16 -21.08
CA GLY A 125 -32.56 -15.86 -21.64
C GLY A 125 -33.28 -14.93 -20.66
N ILE A 126 -33.48 -15.35 -19.41
CA ILE A 126 -34.03 -14.51 -18.34
C ILE A 126 -32.88 -13.91 -17.53
N THR A 127 -32.92 -12.60 -17.35
CA THR A 127 -31.92 -11.81 -16.61
C THR A 127 -32.60 -11.16 -15.40
N PRO A 128 -31.82 -10.66 -14.41
CA PRO A 128 -32.39 -9.95 -13.27
C PRO A 128 -33.32 -8.79 -13.67
N PHE A 129 -32.94 -8.04 -14.71
CA PHE A 129 -33.78 -6.99 -15.28
C PHE A 129 -35.17 -7.51 -15.74
N HIS A 130 -35.21 -8.66 -16.42
CA HIS A 130 -36.49 -9.27 -16.82
C HIS A 130 -37.32 -9.67 -15.59
N ILE A 131 -36.68 -10.26 -14.57
CA ILE A 131 -37.35 -10.69 -13.34
C ILE A 131 -38.00 -9.48 -12.66
N LEU A 132 -37.24 -8.43 -12.36
CA LEU A 132 -37.75 -7.23 -11.70
C LEU A 132 -38.86 -6.55 -12.52
N LYS A 133 -38.62 -6.33 -13.81
CA LYS A 133 -39.60 -5.69 -14.72
C LYS A 133 -40.93 -6.45 -14.76
N TYR A 134 -40.88 -7.77 -14.95
CA TYR A 134 -42.08 -8.57 -15.11
C TYR A 134 -42.74 -8.90 -13.76
N ALA A 135 -41.98 -8.94 -12.66
CA ALA A 135 -42.52 -9.01 -11.30
C ALA A 135 -43.31 -7.75 -10.97
N GLU A 136 -42.77 -6.56 -11.25
CA GLU A 136 -43.46 -5.27 -11.09
C GLU A 136 -44.75 -5.22 -11.90
N LEU A 137 -44.69 -5.61 -13.18
CA LEU A 137 -45.88 -5.69 -14.04
C LEU A 137 -46.94 -6.68 -13.55
N SER A 138 -46.59 -7.61 -12.68
CA SER A 138 -47.53 -8.57 -12.06
C SER A 138 -47.84 -8.29 -10.59
N GLY A 139 -47.28 -7.22 -10.00
CA GLY A 139 -47.43 -6.93 -8.57
C GLY A 139 -46.70 -7.92 -7.64
N ARG A 140 -45.68 -8.62 -8.11
CA ARG A 140 -44.97 -9.71 -7.41
C ARG A 140 -43.57 -9.34 -6.91
N LEU A 141 -43.25 -8.05 -6.80
CA LEU A 141 -41.96 -7.62 -6.27
C LEU A 141 -41.74 -8.06 -4.81
N SER A 142 -42.82 -8.24 -4.03
CA SER A 142 -42.74 -8.71 -2.64
C SER A 142 -42.27 -10.16 -2.56
N GLU A 143 -42.65 -10.99 -3.52
CA GLU A 143 -42.16 -12.36 -3.63
C GLU A 143 -40.68 -12.38 -4.01
N VAL A 144 -40.23 -11.47 -4.89
CA VAL A 144 -38.81 -11.36 -5.24
C VAL A 144 -37.97 -10.94 -4.03
N GLU A 145 -38.45 -9.99 -3.24
CA GLU A 145 -37.81 -9.55 -2.00
C GLU A 145 -37.73 -10.72 -1.00
N GLU A 146 -38.85 -11.41 -0.76
CA GLU A 146 -38.91 -12.56 0.14
C GLU A 146 -37.94 -13.66 -0.30
N TYR A 147 -38.00 -14.08 -1.55
CA TYR A 147 -37.14 -15.14 -2.08
C TYR A 147 -35.67 -14.73 -2.06
N THR A 148 -35.35 -13.45 -2.23
CA THR A 148 -33.97 -12.97 -2.12
C THR A 148 -33.42 -13.17 -0.73
N PHE A 149 -34.12 -12.69 0.30
CA PHE A 149 -33.66 -12.91 1.67
C PHE A 149 -33.62 -14.38 2.04
N LEU A 150 -34.71 -15.12 1.81
CA LEU A 150 -34.78 -16.53 2.20
C LEU A 150 -33.72 -17.38 1.49
N ASN A 151 -33.54 -17.22 0.17
CA ASN A 151 -32.58 -18.04 -0.57
C ASN A 151 -31.15 -17.67 -0.20
N VAL A 152 -30.81 -16.37 -0.11
CA VAL A 152 -29.45 -15.94 0.23
C VAL A 152 -29.09 -16.35 1.66
N LEU A 153 -29.95 -16.09 2.65
CA LEU A 153 -29.68 -16.44 4.05
C LEU A 153 -29.52 -17.95 4.25
N ASN A 154 -30.31 -18.77 3.55
CA ASN A 154 -30.10 -20.22 3.53
C ASN A 154 -28.75 -20.61 2.89
N MET A 155 -28.35 -19.95 1.79
CA MET A 155 -27.03 -20.18 1.20
C MET A 155 -25.88 -19.76 2.14
N LEU A 156 -26.05 -18.70 2.95
CA LEU A 156 -25.03 -18.31 3.95
C LEU A 156 -24.83 -19.42 4.98
N LYS A 157 -25.92 -20.02 5.46
CA LYS A 157 -25.89 -21.13 6.41
C LYS A 157 -25.12 -22.32 5.87
N ASP A 158 -25.37 -22.70 4.62
CA ASP A 158 -24.70 -23.83 3.96
C ASP A 158 -23.21 -23.54 3.65
N ASN A 159 -22.80 -22.28 3.63
CA ASN A 159 -21.44 -21.85 3.23
C ASN A 159 -20.67 -21.10 4.32
N SER A 160 -21.05 -21.27 5.59
CA SER A 160 -20.51 -20.51 6.73
C SER A 160 -18.97 -20.55 6.87
N GLU A 161 -18.31 -21.66 6.52
CA GLU A 161 -16.84 -21.75 6.55
C GLU A 161 -16.17 -20.88 5.48
N SER A 162 -16.71 -20.88 4.26
CA SER A 162 -16.17 -20.12 3.12
C SER A 162 -16.35 -18.60 3.26
N LEU A 163 -17.35 -18.19 4.04
CA LEU A 163 -17.74 -16.80 4.27
C LEU A 163 -17.19 -16.21 5.58
N ARG A 164 -16.40 -16.97 6.35
CA ARG A 164 -15.97 -16.56 7.70
C ARG A 164 -15.25 -15.21 7.69
N GLY A 165 -15.87 -14.21 8.32
CA GLY A 165 -15.34 -12.85 8.43
C GLY A 165 -15.46 -12.00 7.16
N ARG A 166 -16.26 -12.42 6.18
CA ARG A 166 -16.50 -11.72 4.91
C ARG A 166 -18.01 -11.54 4.73
N PRO A 167 -18.55 -10.34 4.96
CA PRO A 167 -19.98 -10.13 4.86
C PRO A 167 -20.48 -10.32 3.42
N VAL A 168 -21.78 -10.57 3.30
CA VAL A 168 -22.51 -10.67 2.04
C VAL A 168 -23.49 -9.52 1.94
N PHE A 169 -23.34 -8.77 0.86
CA PHE A 169 -24.21 -7.67 0.50
C PHE A 169 -25.46 -8.24 -0.22
N ILE A 170 -26.64 -7.88 0.28
CA ILE A 170 -27.94 -8.35 -0.19
C ILE A 170 -28.76 -7.15 -0.66
N ASN A 171 -29.15 -7.17 -1.94
CA ASN A 171 -30.01 -6.17 -2.54
C ASN A 171 -31.43 -6.21 -1.94
N SER A 172 -31.95 -5.06 -1.51
CA SER A 172 -33.30 -4.91 -0.96
C SER A 172 -34.12 -3.90 -1.75
N ILE A 173 -35.34 -4.31 -2.13
CA ILE A 173 -36.37 -3.47 -2.73
C ILE A 173 -37.14 -2.78 -1.59
N ALA A 174 -36.50 -1.81 -0.95
CA ALA A 174 -36.94 -1.20 0.31
C ALA A 174 -38.37 -0.58 0.31
N ASN A 175 -38.99 -0.37 -0.86
CA ASN A 175 -40.36 0.15 -0.99
C ASN A 175 -41.45 -0.93 -0.94
N VAL A 176 -41.08 -2.21 -0.91
CA VAL A 176 -42.01 -3.32 -1.00
C VAL A 176 -42.24 -3.91 0.39
N ARG A 177 -43.51 -4.23 0.70
CA ARG A 177 -43.89 -4.89 1.95
C ARG A 177 -44.18 -6.36 1.71
N THR A 178 -43.50 -7.22 2.45
CA THR A 178 -43.80 -8.65 2.54
C THR A 178 -44.97 -8.89 3.51
N SER A 179 -45.48 -10.12 3.60
CA SER A 179 -46.50 -10.44 4.60
C SER A 179 -45.88 -10.39 6.01
N PRO A 180 -46.64 -10.05 7.07
CA PRO A 180 -46.10 -9.94 8.43
C PRO A 180 -45.40 -11.22 8.91
N GLU A 181 -45.94 -12.39 8.55
CA GLU A 181 -45.37 -13.69 8.92
C GLU A 181 -44.00 -13.91 8.24
N LYS A 182 -43.83 -13.42 7.02
CA LYS A 182 -42.59 -13.50 6.25
C LYS A 182 -41.57 -12.46 6.68
N GLU A 183 -42.02 -11.28 7.04
CA GLU A 183 -41.17 -10.25 7.61
C GLU A 183 -40.56 -10.73 8.95
N GLU A 184 -41.34 -11.37 9.81
CA GLU A 184 -40.85 -11.97 11.07
C GLU A 184 -39.86 -13.12 10.80
N GLU A 185 -40.12 -13.98 9.81
CA GLU A 185 -39.21 -15.05 9.40
C GLU A 185 -37.86 -14.50 8.91
N ILE A 186 -37.89 -13.47 8.07
CA ILE A 186 -36.69 -12.81 7.53
C ILE A 186 -35.92 -12.11 8.65
N GLU A 187 -36.59 -11.40 9.55
CA GLU A 187 -35.95 -10.72 10.68
C GLU A 187 -35.21 -11.69 11.59
N LEU A 188 -35.80 -12.84 11.92
CA LEU A 188 -35.14 -13.88 12.72
C LEU A 188 -33.89 -14.45 12.03
N LEU A 189 -33.95 -14.67 10.71
CA LEU A 189 -32.80 -15.15 9.94
C LEU A 189 -31.71 -14.09 9.82
N LEU A 190 -32.10 -12.81 9.69
CA LEU A 190 -31.17 -11.69 9.68
C LEU A 190 -30.47 -11.53 11.05
N GLU A 191 -31.19 -11.72 12.16
CA GLU A 191 -30.59 -11.75 13.51
C GLU A 191 -29.53 -12.85 13.64
N GLU A 192 -29.77 -14.05 13.08
CA GLU A 192 -28.81 -15.17 13.10
C GLU A 192 -27.53 -14.86 12.31
N HIS A 193 -27.61 -13.99 11.30
CA HIS A 193 -26.54 -13.68 10.35
C HIS A 193 -26.06 -12.23 10.37
N ALA A 194 -26.39 -11.47 11.42
CA ALA A 194 -26.13 -10.04 11.49
C ALA A 194 -24.65 -9.66 11.36
N ASP A 195 -23.74 -10.57 11.72
CA ASP A 195 -22.28 -10.37 11.63
C ASP A 195 -21.72 -10.54 10.21
N ILE A 196 -22.49 -11.12 9.29
CA ILE A 196 -22.07 -11.44 7.92
C ILE A 196 -23.02 -10.92 6.84
N VAL A 197 -23.95 -10.02 7.16
CA VAL A 197 -24.88 -9.44 6.18
C VAL A 197 -24.69 -7.92 6.10
N VAL A 198 -24.80 -7.37 4.89
CA VAL A 198 -24.94 -5.94 4.62
C VAL A 198 -26.15 -5.76 3.72
N ILE A 199 -27.01 -4.79 4.01
CA ILE A 199 -28.18 -4.52 3.16
C ILE A 199 -27.82 -3.44 2.16
N GLU A 200 -28.06 -3.70 0.88
CA GLU A 200 -27.93 -2.71 -0.19
C GLU A 200 -29.29 -2.13 -0.53
N ILE A 201 -29.37 -0.80 -0.54
CA ILE A 201 -30.59 -0.09 -0.87
C ILE A 201 -30.31 0.79 -2.10
N THR A 202 -31.06 0.53 -3.16
CA THR A 202 -31.07 1.37 -4.37
C THR A 202 -31.63 2.76 -4.06
N GLU A 203 -31.16 3.78 -4.77
CA GLU A 203 -31.38 5.20 -4.47
C GLU A 203 -32.81 5.54 -3.98
N ILE A 204 -32.84 6.16 -2.80
CA ILE A 204 -34.03 6.43 -1.97
C ILE A 204 -34.71 7.75 -2.39
N SER A 205 -34.56 8.19 -3.64
CA SER A 205 -35.00 9.54 -4.06
C SER A 205 -36.51 9.77 -3.93
N GLU A 206 -37.31 8.71 -3.75
CA GLU A 206 -38.77 8.75 -3.57
C GLU A 206 -39.27 8.54 -2.13
N PHE A 207 -38.41 8.25 -1.14
CA PHE A 207 -38.90 8.03 0.23
C PHE A 207 -39.07 9.35 1.00
N ASP A 208 -40.13 9.43 1.80
CA ASP A 208 -40.27 10.45 2.84
C ASP A 208 -39.34 10.17 4.04
N ASP A 209 -39.06 11.21 4.82
CA ASP A 209 -38.15 11.15 5.97
C ASP A 209 -38.54 10.04 6.99
N SER A 210 -39.83 9.76 7.14
CA SER A 210 -40.33 8.80 8.12
C SER A 210 -40.10 7.34 7.73
N LYS A 211 -40.14 7.02 6.43
CA LYS A 211 -39.83 5.68 5.92
C LYS A 211 -38.33 5.41 6.02
N LEU A 212 -37.53 6.42 5.70
CA LEU A 212 -36.08 6.38 5.78
C LEU A 212 -35.58 6.08 7.20
N GLU A 213 -36.12 6.78 8.17
CA GLU A 213 -35.78 6.60 9.59
C GLU A 213 -36.15 5.18 10.06
N LYS A 214 -37.32 4.65 9.66
CA LYS A 214 -37.73 3.28 10.01
C LYS A 214 -36.83 2.20 9.44
N ILE A 215 -36.40 2.34 8.19
CA ILE A 215 -35.48 1.37 7.57
C ILE A 215 -34.16 1.38 8.32
N LYS A 216 -33.66 2.56 8.66
CA LYS A 216 -32.43 2.72 9.45
C LYS A 216 -32.59 2.09 10.84
N GLU A 217 -33.63 2.47 11.58
CA GLU A 217 -33.92 1.93 12.91
C GLU A 217 -34.02 0.41 12.90
N LYS A 218 -34.66 -0.17 11.88
CA LYS A 218 -34.78 -1.62 11.69
C LYS A 218 -33.40 -2.28 11.65
N TYR A 219 -32.55 -1.90 10.69
CA TYR A 219 -31.25 -2.57 10.52
C TYR A 219 -30.22 -2.18 11.59
N ASP A 220 -30.26 -0.96 12.10
CA ASP A 220 -29.42 -0.53 13.23
C ASP A 220 -29.75 -1.34 14.50
N SER A 221 -31.03 -1.64 14.75
CA SER A 221 -31.44 -2.46 15.90
C SER A 221 -30.94 -3.90 15.83
N LEU A 222 -30.69 -4.39 14.61
CA LEU A 222 -30.12 -5.70 14.32
C LEU A 222 -28.57 -5.67 14.27
N GLY A 223 -27.96 -4.49 14.26
CA GLY A 223 -26.52 -4.31 14.09
C GLY A 223 -26.03 -4.59 12.66
N ILE A 224 -26.93 -4.54 11.67
CA ILE A 224 -26.64 -4.87 10.27
C ILE A 224 -26.23 -3.60 9.52
N PRO A 225 -25.02 -3.54 8.93
CA PRO A 225 -24.58 -2.39 8.15
C PRO A 225 -25.40 -2.20 6.87
N ILE A 226 -25.43 -0.97 6.38
CA ILE A 226 -26.18 -0.61 5.18
C ILE A 226 -25.27 0.06 4.14
N ALA A 227 -25.51 -0.26 2.88
CA ALA A 227 -24.87 0.32 1.72
C ALA A 227 -25.90 1.02 0.83
N ILE A 228 -25.51 2.15 0.21
CA ILE A 228 -26.30 2.82 -0.83
C ILE A 228 -25.73 2.46 -2.19
N ASP A 229 -26.60 1.97 -3.07
CA ASP A 229 -26.27 1.55 -4.43
C ASP A 229 -26.48 2.67 -5.47
N ASP A 230 -25.85 2.53 -6.65
CA ASP A 230 -25.98 3.42 -7.81
C ASP A 230 -25.70 4.93 -7.55
N PHE A 231 -24.82 5.27 -6.60
CA PHE A 231 -24.59 6.68 -6.27
C PHE A 231 -23.90 7.45 -7.42
N GLY A 232 -24.55 8.51 -7.91
CA GLY A 232 -24.02 9.42 -8.92
C GLY A 232 -24.81 9.53 -10.22
N THR A 233 -25.92 8.80 -10.36
CA THR A 233 -26.77 8.82 -11.56
C THR A 233 -27.85 9.92 -11.50
N GLY A 234 -27.45 11.18 -11.68
CA GLY A 234 -28.36 12.29 -12.06
C GLY A 234 -29.39 12.79 -11.03
N TYR A 235 -29.67 12.03 -9.96
CA TYR A 235 -30.60 12.39 -8.88
C TYR A 235 -30.03 12.23 -7.47
N SER A 236 -28.86 11.57 -7.33
CA SER A 236 -28.26 11.22 -6.04
C SER A 236 -27.90 12.48 -5.24
N ASN A 237 -28.68 12.77 -4.21
CA ASN A 237 -28.54 13.95 -3.39
C ASN A 237 -27.60 13.66 -2.20
N ILE A 238 -26.48 14.37 -2.09
CA ILE A 238 -25.60 14.35 -0.91
C ILE A 238 -26.38 14.59 0.40
N SER A 239 -27.50 15.32 0.33
CA SER A 239 -28.41 15.50 1.47
C SER A 239 -28.96 14.17 2.02
N ASN A 240 -29.16 13.15 1.18
CA ASN A 240 -29.66 11.84 1.61
C ASN A 240 -28.57 11.04 2.35
N LEU A 241 -27.31 11.11 1.89
CA LEU A 241 -26.18 10.47 2.59
C LEU A 241 -25.98 11.04 4.00
N LEU A 242 -26.12 12.37 4.16
CA LEU A 242 -26.01 13.04 5.46
C LEU A 242 -27.14 12.66 6.45
N ARG A 243 -28.33 12.31 5.94
CA ARG A 243 -29.47 11.89 6.78
C ARG A 243 -29.36 10.43 7.19
N TYR A 244 -29.03 9.57 6.23
CA TYR A 244 -29.04 8.13 6.41
C TYR A 244 -27.77 7.59 7.08
N THR A 245 -26.63 8.25 6.85
CA THR A 245 -25.29 7.85 7.32
C THR A 245 -25.00 6.37 7.09
N PRO A 246 -25.01 5.88 5.83
CA PRO A 246 -24.75 4.49 5.51
C PRO A 246 -23.31 4.11 5.86
N ASN A 247 -23.02 2.82 5.98
CA ASN A 247 -21.65 2.35 6.20
C ASN A 247 -20.84 2.34 4.90
N PHE A 248 -21.50 2.12 3.76
CA PHE A 248 -20.87 2.03 2.44
C PHE A 248 -21.61 2.87 1.39
N VAL A 249 -20.86 3.46 0.47
CA VAL A 249 -21.38 4.15 -0.70
C VAL A 249 -20.80 3.50 -1.95
N LYS A 250 -21.66 2.93 -2.79
CA LYS A 250 -21.29 2.27 -4.04
C LYS A 250 -21.34 3.32 -5.16
N ILE A 251 -20.19 3.56 -5.79
CA ILE A 251 -20.01 4.54 -6.86
C ILE A 251 -20.33 3.85 -8.18
N ASP A 252 -21.41 4.29 -8.83
CA ASP A 252 -21.96 3.65 -10.00
C ASP A 252 -20.94 3.51 -11.14
N ARG A 253 -21.07 2.41 -11.88
CA ARG A 253 -20.25 2.06 -13.03
C ARG A 253 -20.21 3.17 -14.10
N ILE A 254 -21.26 3.97 -14.29
CA ILE A 254 -21.26 5.06 -15.28
C ILE A 254 -20.16 6.08 -14.96
N LEU A 255 -19.86 6.31 -13.68
CA LEU A 255 -18.78 7.20 -13.26
C LEU A 255 -17.40 6.56 -13.37
N ILE A 256 -17.32 5.24 -13.24
CA ILE A 256 -16.06 4.48 -13.32
C ILE A 256 -15.64 4.21 -14.76
N THR A 257 -16.60 3.93 -15.66
CA THR A 257 -16.32 3.57 -17.05
C THR A 257 -15.53 4.68 -17.76
N ASP A 258 -14.36 4.35 -18.33
CA ASP A 258 -13.45 5.29 -19.00
C ASP A 258 -12.98 6.47 -18.12
N ILE A 259 -13.00 6.30 -16.78
CA ILE A 259 -12.55 7.35 -15.85
C ILE A 259 -11.09 7.74 -16.07
N ALA A 260 -10.24 6.81 -16.53
CA ALA A 260 -8.83 7.07 -16.81
C ALA A 260 -8.59 8.22 -17.81
N ASN A 261 -9.52 8.44 -18.75
CA ASN A 261 -9.41 9.47 -19.78
C ASN A 261 -10.32 10.69 -19.54
N ASN A 262 -11.12 10.69 -18.47
CA ASN A 262 -12.12 11.72 -18.22
C ASN A 262 -11.85 12.49 -16.92
N THR A 263 -11.29 13.70 -17.04
CA THR A 263 -10.94 14.55 -15.89
C THR A 263 -12.15 14.92 -15.04
N ASN A 264 -13.34 15.12 -15.63
CA ASN A 264 -14.55 15.47 -14.89
C ASN A 264 -15.02 14.28 -14.03
N LYS A 265 -15.00 13.06 -14.59
CA LYS A 265 -15.30 11.84 -13.82
C LYS A 265 -14.30 11.66 -12.67
N LYS A 266 -12.99 11.85 -12.92
CA LYS A 266 -11.97 11.79 -11.85
C LYS A 266 -12.22 12.78 -10.72
N HIS A 267 -12.63 14.01 -11.05
CA HIS A 267 -12.96 15.03 -10.06
C HIS A 267 -14.17 14.62 -9.23
N PHE A 268 -15.26 14.25 -9.89
CA PHE A 268 -16.51 13.89 -9.23
C PHE A 268 -16.37 12.67 -8.33
N VAL A 269 -15.70 11.61 -8.83
CA VAL A 269 -15.43 10.40 -8.03
C VAL A 269 -14.54 10.71 -6.82
N ARG A 270 -13.54 11.60 -6.96
CA ARG A 270 -12.73 12.03 -5.82
C ARG A 270 -13.57 12.75 -4.76
N GLU A 271 -14.45 13.68 -5.16
CA GLU A 271 -15.32 14.38 -4.22
C GLU A 271 -16.22 13.41 -3.44
N ILE A 272 -16.70 12.35 -4.09
CA ILE A 272 -17.49 11.30 -3.42
C ILE A 272 -16.63 10.54 -2.40
N ILE A 273 -15.41 10.14 -2.76
CA ILE A 273 -14.47 9.45 -1.87
C ILE A 273 -14.13 10.33 -0.66
N ASP A 274 -13.74 11.58 -0.89
CA ASP A 274 -13.40 12.53 0.16
C ASP A 274 -14.59 12.73 1.12
N PHE A 275 -15.81 12.90 0.58
CA PHE A 275 -17.03 12.98 1.37
C PHE A 275 -17.25 11.73 2.24
N CYS A 276 -17.04 10.53 1.68
CA CYS A 276 -17.15 9.29 2.44
C CYS A 276 -16.17 9.28 3.62
N HIS A 277 -14.89 9.58 3.36
CA HIS A 277 -13.85 9.57 4.38
C HIS A 277 -14.08 10.60 5.48
N GLU A 278 -14.48 11.82 5.12
CA GLU A 278 -14.82 12.89 6.09
C GLU A 278 -15.97 12.51 7.03
N ASN A 279 -16.88 11.63 6.58
CA ASN A 279 -18.03 11.17 7.33
C ASN A 279 -17.87 9.76 7.91
N GLY A 280 -16.69 9.15 7.79
CA GLY A 280 -16.41 7.80 8.31
C GLY A 280 -17.11 6.67 7.54
N LEU A 281 -17.54 6.93 6.30
CA LEU A 281 -18.14 5.98 5.37
C LEU A 281 -17.05 5.36 4.47
N LYS A 282 -17.31 4.18 3.91
CA LYS A 282 -16.41 3.54 2.93
C LYS A 282 -16.91 3.71 1.50
N ALA A 283 -16.01 4.09 0.59
CA ALA A 283 -16.31 4.18 -0.83
C ALA A 283 -16.01 2.83 -1.53
N LEU A 284 -16.96 2.34 -2.31
CA LEU A 284 -16.84 1.14 -3.16
C LEU A 284 -16.96 1.55 -4.63
N ALA A 285 -15.92 1.35 -5.45
CA ALA A 285 -16.00 1.57 -6.89
C ALA A 285 -16.52 0.33 -7.61
N GLU A 286 -17.60 0.51 -8.39
CA GLU A 286 -18.25 -0.58 -9.10
C GLU A 286 -17.92 -0.64 -10.60
N GLY A 287 -18.10 -1.83 -11.16
CA GLY A 287 -17.99 -2.03 -12.59
C GLY A 287 -16.58 -1.76 -13.14
N VAL A 288 -15.54 -1.99 -12.33
CA VAL A 288 -14.15 -1.91 -12.79
C VAL A 288 -13.85 -3.05 -13.76
N GLU A 289 -13.64 -2.73 -15.04
CA GLU A 289 -13.46 -3.72 -16.11
C GLU A 289 -12.06 -3.69 -16.74
N THR A 290 -11.29 -2.63 -16.52
CA THR A 290 -9.94 -2.48 -17.08
C THR A 290 -8.89 -2.14 -16.02
N TYR A 291 -7.61 -2.39 -16.35
CA TYR A 291 -6.48 -2.00 -15.51
C TYR A 291 -6.44 -0.49 -15.26
N ASP A 292 -6.68 0.31 -16.30
CA ASP A 292 -6.60 1.77 -16.20
C ASP A 292 -7.68 2.36 -15.29
N GLU A 293 -8.89 1.77 -15.31
CA GLU A 293 -9.96 2.08 -14.35
C GLU A 293 -9.54 1.69 -12.94
N LEU A 294 -9.05 0.46 -12.74
CA LEU A 294 -8.57 -0.05 -11.45
C LEU A 294 -7.51 0.88 -10.84
N ARG A 295 -6.44 1.14 -11.60
CA ARG A 295 -5.35 2.01 -11.19
C ARG A 295 -5.87 3.41 -10.88
N THR A 296 -6.75 3.96 -11.71
CA THR A 296 -7.30 5.30 -11.50
C THR A 296 -8.10 5.37 -10.19
N VAL A 297 -9.04 4.45 -9.93
CA VAL A 297 -9.87 4.52 -8.71
C VAL A 297 -9.05 4.27 -7.45
N ILE A 298 -8.05 3.38 -7.50
CA ILE A 298 -7.07 3.21 -6.42
C ILE A 298 -6.39 4.56 -6.18
N LEU A 299 -5.80 5.18 -7.20
CA LEU A 299 -5.11 6.48 -7.11
C LEU A 299 -6.00 7.65 -6.66
N LEU A 300 -7.32 7.52 -6.76
CA LEU A 300 -8.28 8.49 -6.22
C LEU A 300 -8.57 8.29 -4.73
N GLY A 301 -8.16 7.15 -4.15
CA GLY A 301 -8.28 6.85 -2.73
C GLY A 301 -9.43 5.91 -2.36
N VAL A 302 -10.03 5.18 -3.31
CA VAL A 302 -11.18 4.29 -3.01
C VAL A 302 -10.81 3.21 -1.98
N ASP A 303 -11.76 2.78 -1.15
CA ASP A 303 -11.53 1.76 -0.11
C ASP A 303 -11.71 0.34 -0.65
N LEU A 304 -12.78 0.14 -1.42
CA LEU A 304 -13.23 -1.15 -1.92
C LEU A 304 -13.45 -1.11 -3.43
N ILE A 305 -13.27 -2.24 -4.09
CA ILE A 305 -13.37 -2.38 -5.54
C ILE A 305 -14.18 -3.61 -5.89
N GLN A 306 -15.08 -3.48 -6.86
CA GLN A 306 -15.81 -4.59 -7.44
C GLN A 306 -15.90 -4.43 -8.95
N GLY A 307 -15.75 -5.52 -9.69
CA GLY A 307 -15.87 -5.51 -11.15
C GLY A 307 -15.21 -6.71 -11.81
N PHE A 308 -15.51 -6.92 -13.10
CA PHE A 308 -15.03 -8.10 -13.83
C PHE A 308 -13.51 -8.19 -13.95
N TYR A 309 -12.79 -7.06 -13.81
CA TYR A 309 -11.35 -7.06 -13.79
C TYR A 309 -10.79 -7.83 -12.57
N THR A 310 -11.44 -7.68 -11.41
CA THR A 310 -11.02 -8.37 -10.17
C THR A 310 -11.52 -9.81 -10.14
N ALA A 311 -12.84 -10.01 -10.30
CA ALA A 311 -13.48 -11.30 -10.41
C ALA A 311 -14.91 -11.16 -10.97
N ARG A 312 -15.36 -12.16 -11.73
CA ARG A 312 -16.75 -12.25 -12.20
C ARG A 312 -17.65 -12.92 -11.14
N PRO A 313 -18.96 -12.63 -11.13
CA PRO A 313 -19.92 -13.37 -10.30
C PRO A 313 -19.93 -14.86 -10.63
N ALA A 314 -19.83 -15.72 -9.63
CA ALA A 314 -19.88 -17.16 -9.78
C ALA A 314 -20.78 -17.82 -8.73
N ALA A 315 -21.29 -19.02 -9.01
CA ALA A 315 -22.03 -19.81 -8.01
C ALA A 315 -21.09 -20.26 -6.86
N ASP A 316 -19.85 -20.63 -7.19
CA ASP A 316 -18.84 -20.97 -6.21
C ASP A 316 -18.27 -19.72 -5.54
N ILE A 317 -18.21 -19.73 -4.20
CA ILE A 317 -17.65 -18.62 -3.40
C ILE A 317 -16.13 -18.69 -3.45
N LEU A 318 -15.52 -17.77 -4.19
CA LEU A 318 -14.07 -17.71 -4.38
C LEU A 318 -13.36 -17.32 -3.08
N PRO A 319 -12.41 -18.12 -2.55
CA PRO A 319 -11.71 -17.78 -1.31
C PRO A 319 -10.71 -16.64 -1.46
N GLU A 320 -10.23 -16.39 -2.69
CA GLU A 320 -9.30 -15.32 -3.07
C GLU A 320 -9.44 -14.98 -4.56
N ILE A 321 -9.04 -13.76 -4.95
CA ILE A 321 -8.92 -13.37 -6.36
C ILE A 321 -7.63 -13.90 -6.98
N HIS A 322 -7.54 -13.86 -8.31
CA HIS A 322 -6.34 -14.28 -9.03
C HIS A 322 -5.09 -13.51 -8.57
N TYR A 323 -3.98 -14.22 -8.37
CA TYR A 323 -2.73 -13.68 -7.83
C TYR A 323 -2.25 -12.43 -8.56
N GLU A 324 -2.28 -12.43 -9.90
CA GLU A 324 -1.85 -11.28 -10.72
C GLU A 324 -2.67 -10.02 -10.42
N ARG A 325 -4.00 -10.14 -10.33
CA ARG A 325 -4.88 -9.00 -10.03
C ARG A 325 -4.61 -8.43 -8.64
N ARG A 326 -4.29 -9.31 -7.69
CA ARG A 326 -3.88 -8.90 -6.35
C ARG A 326 -2.55 -8.15 -6.35
N GLN A 327 -1.56 -8.60 -7.13
CA GLN A 327 -0.28 -7.88 -7.25
C GLN A 327 -0.44 -6.52 -7.92
N GLU A 328 -1.24 -6.43 -9.00
CA GLU A 328 -1.56 -5.17 -9.66
C GLU A 328 -2.18 -4.15 -8.67
N ILE A 329 -3.09 -4.59 -7.79
CA ILE A 329 -3.66 -3.72 -6.74
C ILE A 329 -2.58 -3.24 -5.75
N ILE A 330 -1.71 -4.15 -5.29
CA ILE A 330 -0.62 -3.83 -4.37
C ILE A 330 0.36 -2.84 -5.02
N GLU A 331 0.68 -3.02 -6.29
CA GLU A 331 1.54 -2.13 -7.07
C GLU A 331 0.89 -0.75 -7.25
N CYS A 332 -0.36 -0.68 -7.68
CA CYS A 332 -1.10 0.58 -7.78
C CYS A 332 -1.18 1.30 -6.42
N ARG A 333 -1.34 0.55 -5.31
CA ARG A 333 -1.36 1.14 -3.97
C ARG A 333 0.01 1.67 -3.55
N ARG A 334 1.12 1.07 -3.99
CA ARG A 334 2.47 1.60 -3.75
C ARG A 334 2.68 2.96 -4.41
N GLU A 335 1.97 3.24 -5.52
CA GLU A 335 1.97 4.55 -6.16
C GLU A 335 1.20 5.64 -5.37
N LEU A 336 0.42 5.28 -4.34
CA LEU A 336 -0.20 6.22 -3.42
C LEU A 336 0.67 6.38 -2.17
N GLU A 337 1.31 7.54 -2.03
CA GLU A 337 1.90 7.94 -0.74
C GLU A 337 0.86 8.70 0.09
N ASP A 338 0.45 8.09 1.20
CA ASP A 338 -0.22 8.73 2.35
C ASP A 338 -1.42 9.64 2.05
N GLY A 339 -2.29 9.23 1.12
CA GLY A 339 -3.51 9.98 0.77
C GLY A 339 -3.23 11.29 0.02
N ARG A 340 -2.00 11.50 -0.50
CA ARG A 340 -1.67 12.63 -1.36
C ARG A 340 -1.25 12.14 -2.74
N ARG A 341 -1.77 12.83 -3.75
CA ARG A 341 -1.43 12.59 -5.15
C ARG A 341 0.06 12.87 -5.36
N LEU A 342 0.84 11.84 -5.74
CA LEU A 342 2.18 12.03 -6.29
C LEU A 342 2.06 12.94 -7.52
N LYS A 343 2.39 14.21 -7.35
CA LYS A 343 2.56 15.11 -8.48
C LYS A 343 4.02 14.94 -8.90
N ILE A 344 4.21 14.18 -9.98
CA ILE A 344 5.52 13.83 -10.52
C ILE A 344 5.91 14.87 -11.56
N TYR A 345 7.11 15.41 -11.44
CA TYR A 345 7.70 16.31 -12.42
C TYR A 345 8.62 15.51 -13.34
N THR A 346 8.32 15.45 -14.64
CA THR A 346 9.22 14.82 -15.60
C THR A 346 10.23 15.85 -16.10
N ALA A 347 11.50 15.67 -15.77
CA ALA A 347 12.57 16.55 -16.25
C ALA A 347 12.93 16.23 -17.71
N ASP A 348 13.14 17.27 -18.51
CA ASP A 348 13.56 17.17 -19.91
C ASP A 348 15.10 17.16 -20.06
N LYS A 349 15.59 16.82 -21.24
CA LYS A 349 17.02 16.75 -21.56
C LYS A 349 17.66 18.14 -21.45
N TYR A 350 18.70 18.28 -20.62
CA TYR A 350 19.40 19.56 -20.36
C TYR A 350 18.59 20.60 -19.57
N GLU A 351 17.56 20.16 -18.84
CA GLU A 351 16.74 21.06 -18.03
C GLU A 351 17.41 21.45 -16.70
N LYS A 352 17.19 22.70 -16.28
CA LYS A 352 17.49 23.17 -14.93
C LYS A 352 16.19 23.31 -14.12
N VAL A 353 16.02 22.45 -13.13
CA VAL A 353 14.84 22.32 -12.29
C VAL A 353 15.07 23.02 -10.95
N SER A 354 14.13 23.86 -10.52
CA SER A 354 14.16 24.52 -9.21
C SER A 354 13.30 23.76 -8.20
N LEU A 355 13.93 23.28 -7.12
CA LEU A 355 13.24 22.58 -6.03
C LEU A 355 12.23 23.48 -5.31
N GLU A 356 12.55 24.77 -5.11
CA GLU A 356 11.62 25.71 -4.46
C GLU A 356 10.34 25.93 -5.28
N ARG A 357 10.48 26.01 -6.61
CA ARG A 357 9.33 26.14 -7.51
C ARG A 357 8.47 24.88 -7.42
N LEU A 358 9.09 23.71 -7.54
CA LEU A 358 8.38 22.43 -7.51
C LEU A 358 7.70 22.17 -6.17
N GLY A 359 8.35 22.48 -5.05
CA GLY A 359 7.77 22.38 -3.72
C GLY A 359 6.52 23.27 -3.55
N LYS A 360 6.58 24.53 -4.03
CA LYS A 360 5.42 25.44 -4.03
C LYS A 360 4.27 24.96 -4.93
N GLU A 361 4.58 24.28 -6.02
CA GLU A 361 3.60 23.71 -6.94
C GLU A 361 3.06 22.35 -6.48
N GLY A 362 3.54 21.82 -5.35
CA GLY A 362 3.09 20.58 -4.73
C GLY A 362 3.63 19.30 -5.38
N TYR A 363 4.78 19.36 -6.06
CA TYR A 363 5.47 18.16 -6.56
C TYR A 363 6.22 17.46 -5.42
N SER A 364 6.23 16.13 -5.46
CA SER A 364 6.90 15.28 -4.48
C SER A 364 7.97 14.37 -5.09
N CYS A 365 8.01 14.26 -6.42
CA CYS A 365 8.97 13.41 -7.12
C CYS A 365 9.42 14.07 -8.43
N ILE A 366 10.71 13.97 -8.74
CA ILE A 366 11.29 14.32 -10.03
C ILE A 366 11.68 13.04 -10.75
N HIS A 367 11.07 12.79 -11.90
CA HIS A 367 11.38 11.66 -12.76
C HIS A 367 12.34 12.10 -13.86
N ILE A 368 13.53 11.50 -13.88
CA ILE A 368 14.58 11.72 -14.87
C ILE A 368 14.66 10.50 -15.80
N GLY A 369 14.93 10.74 -17.08
CA GLY A 369 15.14 9.65 -18.04
C GLY A 369 13.88 9.11 -18.72
N PHE A 370 12.68 9.63 -18.37
CA PHE A 370 11.42 9.09 -18.87
C PHE A 370 11.19 9.32 -20.37
N ARG A 371 11.59 10.49 -20.89
CA ARG A 371 11.45 10.82 -22.32
C ARG A 371 12.71 10.53 -23.12
N TYR A 372 13.86 10.65 -22.49
CA TYR A 372 15.17 10.49 -23.09
C TYR A 372 16.04 9.71 -22.12
N HIS A 373 16.54 8.55 -22.55
CA HIS A 373 17.48 7.75 -21.77
C HIS A 373 18.88 8.38 -21.72
N ASP A 374 19.09 9.57 -22.28
CA ASP A 374 20.37 10.27 -22.22
C ASP A 374 20.21 11.78 -21.98
N GLY A 375 21.10 12.37 -21.18
CA GLY A 375 21.08 13.81 -20.94
C GLY A 375 21.67 14.24 -19.61
N ASN A 376 21.79 15.57 -19.45
CA ASN A 376 22.20 16.15 -18.18
C ASN A 376 21.01 16.91 -17.59
N VAL A 377 20.73 16.75 -16.30
CA VAL A 377 19.65 17.48 -15.63
C VAL A 377 20.22 18.17 -14.40
N THR A 378 19.96 19.47 -14.25
CA THR A 378 20.42 20.24 -13.09
C THR A 378 19.29 20.45 -12.11
N ILE A 379 19.47 20.05 -10.86
CA ILE A 379 18.53 20.23 -9.76
C ILE A 379 19.10 21.30 -8.82
N ALA A 380 18.48 22.47 -8.80
CA ALA A 380 18.91 23.62 -8.02
C ALA A 380 17.99 23.87 -6.81
N GLY A 381 18.59 24.04 -5.64
CA GLY A 381 17.91 24.40 -4.38
C GLY A 381 18.58 25.57 -3.67
N SER A 382 18.15 25.82 -2.43
CA SER A 382 18.70 26.86 -1.55
C SER A 382 19.38 26.32 -0.29
N GLY A 383 19.73 25.02 -0.27
CA GLY A 383 20.49 24.32 0.77
C GLY A 383 19.81 24.18 2.14
N ASN A 384 18.98 25.14 2.54
CA ASN A 384 18.30 25.21 3.84
C ASN A 384 16.81 24.87 3.77
N TYR A 385 16.24 24.82 2.57
CA TYR A 385 14.82 24.50 2.35
C TYR A 385 14.69 23.01 2.06
N ASP A 386 14.09 22.27 2.99
CA ASP A 386 13.69 20.89 2.76
C ASP A 386 12.55 20.87 1.73
N SER A 387 12.85 20.32 0.56
CA SER A 387 11.91 20.31 -0.57
C SER A 387 10.80 19.27 -0.41
N GLY A 388 11.00 18.22 0.40
CA GLY A 388 10.08 17.07 0.41
C GLY A 388 10.09 16.26 -0.89
N ILE A 389 11.09 16.47 -1.75
CA ILE A 389 11.16 15.91 -3.10
C ILE A 389 12.27 14.85 -3.16
N HIS A 390 11.94 13.71 -3.78
CA HIS A 390 12.91 12.68 -4.16
C HIS A 390 13.06 12.60 -5.69
N ILE A 391 14.11 11.90 -6.15
CA ILE A 391 14.43 11.72 -7.56
C ILE A 391 14.32 10.24 -7.92
N GLN A 392 13.68 9.96 -9.06
CA GLN A 392 13.63 8.62 -9.65
C GLN A 392 14.21 8.67 -11.07
N CYS A 393 15.21 7.83 -11.33
CA CYS A 393 15.78 7.65 -12.66
C CYS A 393 15.12 6.44 -13.33
N SER A 394 14.75 6.60 -14.60
CA SER A 394 14.21 5.50 -15.40
C SER A 394 15.28 4.46 -15.71
N ASP A 395 14.86 3.22 -15.93
CA ASP A 395 15.74 2.15 -16.39
C ASP A 395 16.42 2.53 -17.71
N GLY A 396 17.67 2.08 -17.88
CA GLY A 396 18.50 2.39 -19.04
C GLY A 396 19.00 3.83 -19.12
N PHE A 397 18.79 4.67 -18.09
CA PHE A 397 19.19 6.07 -18.15
C PHE A 397 20.72 6.22 -18.08
N ASN A 398 21.28 6.95 -19.04
CA ASN A 398 22.71 7.23 -19.19
C ASN A 398 22.96 8.73 -19.25
N GLY A 399 23.38 9.33 -18.15
CA GLY A 399 23.46 10.79 -18.09
C GLY A 399 24.00 11.34 -16.78
N MET A 400 24.01 12.68 -16.70
CA MET A 400 24.53 13.40 -15.55
C MET A 400 23.40 14.09 -14.78
N ILE A 401 23.37 13.93 -13.46
CA ILE A 401 22.49 14.68 -12.57
C ILE A 401 23.36 15.68 -11.81
N VAL A 402 23.14 16.98 -12.00
CA VAL A 402 23.88 18.04 -11.31
C VAL A 402 23.06 18.51 -10.12
N LEU A 403 23.58 18.38 -8.91
CA LEU A 403 22.96 18.95 -7.71
C LEU A 403 23.64 20.27 -7.36
N GLU A 404 22.87 21.35 -7.28
CA GLU A 404 23.35 22.68 -6.89
C GLU A 404 22.62 23.16 -5.63
N ASN A 405 23.28 23.05 -4.48
CA ASN A 405 22.70 23.39 -3.17
C ASN A 405 21.32 22.74 -2.94
N ALA A 406 21.17 21.48 -3.36
CA ALA A 406 19.92 20.75 -3.31
C ALA A 406 19.71 20.10 -1.93
N HIS A 407 18.51 20.25 -1.35
CA HIS A 407 18.08 19.48 -0.18
C HIS A 407 16.88 18.62 -0.58
N LEU A 408 17.14 17.32 -0.73
CA LEU A 408 16.15 16.30 -1.04
C LEU A 408 15.80 15.52 0.23
N SER A 409 14.56 15.06 0.32
CA SER A 409 14.12 14.27 1.47
C SER A 409 13.13 13.20 1.07
N ASN A 410 13.13 12.11 1.83
CA ASN A 410 12.16 11.03 1.69
C ASN A 410 11.86 10.43 3.07
N ILE A 411 10.83 9.59 3.16
CA ILE A 411 10.50 8.82 4.34
C ILE A 411 11.63 7.81 4.63
N ALA A 412 11.88 7.54 5.91
CA ALA A 412 12.87 6.56 6.33
C ALA A 412 12.67 5.20 5.65
N GLY A 413 13.76 4.64 5.11
CA GLY A 413 13.77 3.36 4.40
C GLY A 413 13.50 3.46 2.89
N ARG A 414 13.21 4.65 2.35
CA ARG A 414 13.09 4.90 0.91
C ARG A 414 14.25 5.76 0.40
N PRO A 415 14.71 5.61 -0.86
CA PRO A 415 15.81 6.40 -1.40
C PRO A 415 15.39 7.84 -1.70
N CYS A 416 16.27 8.81 -1.46
CA CYS A 416 16.12 10.16 -1.98
C CYS A 416 16.47 10.24 -3.48
N ILE A 417 17.35 9.36 -3.95
CA ILE A 417 17.69 9.22 -5.37
C ILE A 417 17.66 7.72 -5.70
N ASP A 418 16.76 7.30 -6.58
CA ASP A 418 16.64 5.92 -7.04
C ASP A 418 17.18 5.79 -8.47
N VAL A 419 18.22 4.98 -8.65
CA VAL A 419 18.82 4.68 -9.96
C VAL A 419 18.28 3.34 -10.44
N GLY A 420 17.46 3.38 -11.48
CA GLY A 420 16.85 2.22 -12.14
C GLY A 420 17.87 1.24 -12.72
N SER A 421 17.37 0.11 -13.21
CA SER A 421 18.18 -0.97 -13.79
C SER A 421 18.87 -0.53 -15.09
N GLU A 422 19.97 -1.21 -15.44
CA GLU A 422 20.77 -1.00 -16.66
C GLU A 422 21.18 0.47 -16.91
N SER A 423 21.30 1.26 -15.85
CA SER A 423 21.54 2.71 -15.92
C SER A 423 23.00 3.06 -15.67
N CYS A 424 23.48 4.15 -16.26
CA CYS A 424 24.79 4.73 -16.02
C CYS A 424 24.66 6.21 -15.62
N VAL A 425 24.69 6.49 -14.33
CA VAL A 425 24.40 7.83 -13.80
C VAL A 425 25.65 8.45 -13.21
N THR A 426 25.97 9.68 -13.62
CA THR A 426 27.01 10.50 -12.98
C THR A 426 26.35 11.60 -12.16
N LEU A 427 26.54 11.59 -10.84
CA LEU A 427 26.09 12.65 -9.94
C LEU A 427 27.18 13.72 -9.81
N CYS A 428 26.93 14.90 -10.35
CA CYS A 428 27.82 16.06 -10.23
C CYS A 428 27.37 16.93 -9.06
N LEU A 429 28.21 17.02 -8.03
CA LEU A 429 27.93 17.75 -6.79
C LEU A 429 28.53 19.15 -6.85
N ASN A 430 27.67 20.17 -6.74
CA ASN A 430 28.07 21.57 -6.65
C ASN A 430 27.47 22.22 -5.40
N GLY A 431 28.27 22.97 -4.64
CA GLY A 431 27.82 23.62 -3.41
C GLY A 431 27.48 22.62 -2.29
N ASN A 432 26.53 22.95 -1.41
CA ASN A 432 26.19 22.13 -0.24
C ASN A 432 24.88 21.38 -0.46
N ASN A 433 24.96 20.07 -0.69
CA ASN A 433 23.80 19.22 -0.96
C ASN A 433 23.46 18.37 0.26
N ARG A 434 22.18 18.08 0.48
CA ARG A 434 21.69 17.29 1.61
C ARG A 434 20.61 16.30 1.20
N LEU A 435 20.71 15.07 1.71
CA LEU A 435 19.67 14.05 1.63
C LEU A 435 19.20 13.71 3.05
N THR A 436 17.90 13.77 3.32
CA THR A 436 17.34 13.43 4.64
C THR A 436 16.29 12.32 4.56
N GLY A 437 16.38 11.34 5.46
CA GLY A 437 15.50 10.18 5.56
C GLY A 437 15.85 9.03 4.61
N GLY A 438 16.39 9.33 3.44
CA GLY A 438 16.79 8.36 2.42
C GLY A 438 18.20 8.55 1.87
N GLY A 439 18.83 7.46 1.44
CA GLY A 439 20.11 7.46 0.73
C GLY A 439 19.94 7.47 -0.80
N ILE A 440 20.99 7.03 -1.49
CA ILE A 440 21.01 6.82 -2.94
C ILE A 440 20.97 5.31 -3.20
N ARG A 441 19.92 4.85 -3.90
CA ARG A 441 19.78 3.46 -4.33
C ARG A 441 20.34 3.30 -5.74
N VAL A 442 21.12 2.25 -5.95
CA VAL A 442 21.76 1.86 -7.21
C VAL A 442 21.49 0.38 -7.43
N ASP A 443 20.72 0.09 -8.48
CA ASP A 443 20.42 -1.27 -8.91
C ASP A 443 21.69 -2.08 -9.22
N GLU A 444 21.61 -3.41 -9.07
CA GLU A 444 22.75 -4.32 -9.26
C GLU A 444 23.30 -4.31 -10.69
N SER A 445 22.47 -4.01 -11.67
CA SER A 445 22.83 -3.96 -13.10
C SER A 445 23.40 -2.61 -13.54
N SER A 446 23.46 -1.62 -12.63
CA SER A 446 23.72 -0.22 -12.96
C SER A 446 25.13 0.23 -12.58
N LYS A 447 25.54 1.39 -13.11
CA LYS A 447 26.78 2.09 -12.76
C LYS A 447 26.45 3.47 -12.21
N PHE A 448 27.08 3.82 -11.10
CA PHE A 448 26.92 5.12 -10.45
C PHE A 448 28.26 5.78 -10.22
N ASN A 449 28.42 7.01 -10.72
CA ASN A 449 29.64 7.80 -10.58
C ASN A 449 29.36 9.09 -9.80
N THR A 450 30.35 9.62 -9.09
CA THR A 450 30.28 10.98 -8.52
C THR A 450 31.41 11.86 -9.05
N GLU A 451 31.09 13.11 -9.37
CA GLU A 451 32.05 14.14 -9.80
C GLU A 451 31.71 15.50 -9.15
N GLY A 452 32.56 16.50 -9.33
CA GLY A 452 32.36 17.85 -8.81
C GLY A 452 33.18 18.16 -7.56
N ASP A 453 33.00 19.37 -7.04
CA ASP A 453 33.74 19.92 -5.89
C ASP A 453 32.85 20.22 -4.68
N GLY A 454 31.54 19.99 -4.81
CA GLY A 454 30.54 20.21 -3.76
C GLY A 454 30.50 19.11 -2.71
N ASP A 455 29.87 19.46 -1.58
CA ASP A 455 29.65 18.58 -0.45
C ASP A 455 28.27 17.90 -0.55
N LEU A 456 28.17 16.68 0.01
CA LEU A 456 26.92 15.91 0.12
C LEU A 456 26.78 15.34 1.53
N ASP A 457 25.75 15.78 2.24
CA ASP A 457 25.41 15.33 3.59
C ASP A 457 24.18 14.42 3.58
N ILE A 458 24.36 13.14 3.92
CA ILE A 458 23.29 12.12 3.96
C ILE A 458 22.94 11.82 5.40
N GLN A 459 21.69 12.10 5.79
CA GLN A 459 21.15 11.85 7.12
C GLN A 459 20.06 10.78 7.05
N LEU A 460 20.37 9.60 7.56
CA LEU A 460 19.52 8.43 7.46
C LEU A 460 18.62 8.28 8.70
N GLY A 461 17.39 7.81 8.47
CA GLY A 461 16.36 7.68 9.51
C GLY A 461 16.54 6.48 10.45
N ASP A 462 15.49 6.17 11.22
CA ASP A 462 15.52 5.16 12.28
C ASP A 462 15.28 3.71 11.83
N THR A 463 15.36 3.41 10.54
CA THR A 463 15.18 2.07 9.96
C THR A 463 16.50 1.48 9.47
N ASP A 464 16.49 0.23 8.99
CA ASP A 464 17.63 -0.29 8.25
C ASP A 464 17.96 0.64 7.08
N TYR A 465 19.25 0.87 6.86
CA TYR A 465 19.72 1.98 6.04
C TYR A 465 20.84 1.61 5.07
N TYR A 466 20.89 2.35 3.98
CA TYR A 466 22.03 2.44 3.08
C TYR A 466 22.27 3.92 2.76
N GLY A 467 23.52 4.37 2.78
CA GLY A 467 23.86 5.74 2.38
C GLY A 467 23.92 5.87 0.86
N ILE A 468 24.82 5.14 0.22
CA ILE A 468 24.94 5.04 -1.24
C ILE A 468 25.19 3.57 -1.61
N GLY A 469 24.28 2.97 -2.35
CA GLY A 469 24.38 1.57 -2.77
C GLY A 469 23.01 0.91 -2.85
N ASN A 470 22.73 -0.15 -2.10
CA ASN A 470 21.41 -0.81 -2.16
C ASN A 470 21.00 -1.38 -0.80
N ASP A 471 19.78 -1.91 -0.72
CA ASP A 471 19.24 -2.48 0.51
C ASP A 471 20.04 -3.71 1.01
N LEU A 472 19.77 -4.12 2.26
CA LEU A 472 20.46 -5.22 2.92
C LEU A 472 20.15 -6.62 2.35
N SER A 473 19.16 -6.74 1.46
CA SER A 473 18.80 -8.00 0.80
C SER A 473 19.34 -8.11 -0.63
N SER A 474 19.78 -7.00 -1.22
CA SER A 474 20.18 -6.86 -2.62
C SER A 474 21.68 -6.55 -2.78
N ALA A 475 22.21 -6.78 -3.98
CA ALA A 475 23.54 -6.31 -4.38
C ALA A 475 23.44 -4.89 -4.94
N HIS A 476 24.54 -4.15 -4.98
CA HIS A 476 24.60 -2.88 -5.69
C HIS A 476 25.43 -3.03 -6.96
N GLY A 477 25.18 -2.17 -7.95
CA GLY A 477 25.96 -2.10 -9.17
C GLY A 477 27.35 -1.50 -8.95
N ARG A 478 28.04 -1.04 -9.99
CA ARG A 478 29.41 -0.50 -9.83
C ARG A 478 29.37 0.94 -9.31
N LEU A 479 29.99 1.19 -8.16
CA LEU A 479 30.08 2.53 -7.54
C LEU A 479 31.48 3.12 -7.75
N GLU A 480 31.59 4.26 -8.43
CA GLU A 480 32.85 4.97 -8.68
C GLU A 480 32.78 6.41 -8.15
N PHE A 481 33.56 6.73 -7.12
CA PHE A 481 33.61 8.07 -6.57
C PHE A 481 34.86 8.79 -7.07
N GLY A 482 34.68 9.96 -7.68
CA GLY A 482 35.75 10.79 -8.24
C GLY A 482 35.54 12.30 -8.03
N HIS A 483 34.87 12.68 -6.94
CA HIS A 483 34.61 14.07 -6.56
C HIS A 483 35.68 14.59 -5.58
N ASP A 484 35.91 15.90 -5.55
CA ASP A 484 36.94 16.53 -4.71
C ASP A 484 36.40 17.05 -3.36
N GLY A 485 35.08 17.16 -3.22
CA GLY A 485 34.38 17.64 -2.01
C GLY A 485 34.30 16.60 -0.88
N THR A 486 33.33 16.79 0.02
CA THR A 486 33.08 15.91 1.17
C THR A 486 31.75 15.16 1.03
N ILE A 487 31.77 13.83 1.14
CA ILE A 487 30.56 13.01 1.36
C ILE A 487 30.48 12.64 2.85
N SER A 488 29.42 13.07 3.53
CA SER A 488 29.12 12.63 4.90
C SER A 488 27.88 11.74 4.97
N VAL A 489 27.95 10.66 5.75
CA VAL A 489 26.79 9.80 6.04
C VAL A 489 26.61 9.69 7.55
N SER A 490 25.40 9.95 8.04
CA SER A 490 25.04 9.80 9.44
C SER A 490 23.79 8.95 9.65
N ALA A 491 23.79 8.07 10.65
CA ALA A 491 22.69 7.16 10.99
C ALA A 491 22.58 6.90 12.50
N LYS A 492 21.38 6.64 13.03
CA LYS A 492 21.11 6.69 14.49
C LYS A 492 20.46 5.49 15.21
N SER A 493 19.80 4.53 14.53
CA SER A 493 19.02 3.52 15.27
C SER A 493 19.18 2.05 14.84
N HIS A 494 19.43 1.74 13.57
CA HIS A 494 19.30 0.38 13.03
C HIS A 494 20.57 -0.13 12.35
N SER A 495 20.48 -1.26 11.62
CA SER A 495 21.63 -1.83 10.93
C SER A 495 21.74 -1.27 9.51
N GLY A 496 22.95 -1.11 9.01
CA GLY A 496 23.09 -0.54 7.67
C GLY A 496 24.53 -0.35 7.20
N VAL A 497 24.63 0.12 5.95
CA VAL A 497 25.89 0.36 5.26
C VAL A 497 25.98 1.83 4.86
N CYS A 498 27.10 2.52 5.12
CA CYS A 498 27.24 3.90 4.64
C CYS A 498 27.46 3.93 3.12
N ILE A 499 28.45 3.19 2.60
CA ILE A 499 28.63 2.98 1.17
C ILE A 499 28.69 1.48 0.87
N GLY A 500 27.70 0.96 0.14
CA GLY A 500 27.59 -0.43 -0.25
C GLY A 500 26.20 -1.04 -0.07
N SER A 501 26.10 -2.35 0.17
CA SER A 501 24.82 -3.09 0.18
C SER A 501 24.85 -4.36 1.03
N GLY A 502 23.74 -5.09 1.08
CA GLY A 502 23.67 -6.38 1.74
C GLY A 502 24.45 -7.50 1.04
N ARG A 503 24.21 -7.71 -0.26
CA ARG A 503 24.79 -8.82 -1.04
C ARG A 503 26.10 -8.45 -1.75
N GLY A 504 26.60 -7.24 -1.55
CA GLY A 504 27.90 -6.78 -2.03
C GLY A 504 27.85 -6.11 -3.40
N GLY A 505 29.03 -6.02 -4.02
CA GLY A 505 29.25 -5.27 -5.26
C GLY A 505 30.67 -4.74 -5.38
N GLU A 506 30.90 -3.91 -6.40
CA GLU A 506 32.19 -3.26 -6.67
C GLU A 506 32.16 -1.80 -6.23
N ILE A 507 33.10 -1.42 -5.36
CA ILE A 507 33.22 -0.07 -4.83
C ILE A 507 34.62 0.45 -5.15
N SER A 508 34.69 1.58 -5.84
CA SER A 508 35.92 2.30 -6.12
C SER A 508 35.80 3.73 -5.60
N ILE A 509 36.47 4.04 -4.50
CA ILE A 509 36.48 5.36 -3.89
C ILE A 509 37.78 6.07 -4.25
N GLY A 510 37.70 7.24 -4.87
CA GLY A 510 38.88 8.07 -5.07
C GLY A 510 38.59 9.55 -4.98
N ARG A 511 39.64 10.31 -4.64
CA ARG A 511 39.60 11.77 -4.39
C ARG A 511 38.59 12.20 -3.33
N GLY A 512 38.72 13.43 -2.84
CA GLY A 512 37.81 14.00 -1.85
C GLY A 512 37.92 13.40 -0.44
N ARG A 513 36.93 13.73 0.40
CA ARG A 513 36.85 13.34 1.81
C ARG A 513 35.55 12.60 2.11
N TYR A 514 35.63 11.52 2.86
CA TYR A 514 34.47 10.72 3.27
C TYR A 514 34.39 10.67 4.78
N THR A 515 33.24 11.07 5.35
CA THR A 515 33.03 11.09 6.79
C THR A 515 31.80 10.29 7.18
N PHE A 516 31.97 9.22 7.94
CA PHE A 516 30.85 8.36 8.35
C PHE A 516 30.68 8.37 9.86
N ASN A 517 29.47 8.64 10.34
CA ASN A 517 29.16 8.66 11.76
C ASN A 517 27.86 7.88 12.03
N THR A 518 28.00 6.69 12.59
CA THR A 518 26.84 5.83 12.88
C THR A 518 26.75 5.51 14.36
N ALA A 519 25.51 5.48 14.84
CA ALA A 519 25.13 4.88 16.09
C ALA A 519 24.02 3.90 15.77
N GLY A 520 24.29 2.59 15.78
CA GLY A 520 23.33 1.58 15.33
C GLY A 520 23.60 0.21 15.92
N ALA A 521 22.76 -0.77 15.62
CA ALA A 521 22.98 -2.14 16.07
C ALA A 521 24.18 -2.77 15.34
N SER A 522 24.20 -2.70 14.01
CA SER A 522 25.33 -3.17 13.20
C SER A 522 25.60 -2.24 12.04
N SER A 523 26.83 -1.74 11.90
CA SER A 523 27.16 -0.77 10.87
C SER A 523 28.37 -1.20 10.06
N VAL A 524 28.28 -1.08 8.74
CA VAL A 524 29.41 -1.18 7.82
C VAL A 524 29.68 0.20 7.26
N GLY A 525 30.93 0.64 7.35
CA GLY A 525 31.35 1.90 6.76
C GLY A 525 31.39 1.82 5.24
N VAL A 526 32.31 1.04 4.69
CA VAL A 526 32.40 0.77 3.24
C VAL A 526 32.42 -0.73 3.01
N GLY A 527 31.49 -1.24 2.21
CA GLY A 527 31.50 -2.63 1.77
C GLY A 527 30.16 -3.34 1.84
N ALA A 528 30.13 -4.56 2.40
CA ALA A 528 28.95 -5.42 2.33
C ALA A 528 28.49 -5.94 3.70
N PHE A 529 27.20 -6.22 3.84
CA PHE A 529 26.72 -6.92 5.03
C PHE A 529 27.04 -8.42 4.92
N ASP A 530 26.30 -9.19 4.11
CA ASP A 530 26.45 -10.65 4.01
C ASP A 530 27.24 -11.11 2.78
N GLY A 531 27.27 -10.30 1.71
CA GLY A 531 27.89 -10.68 0.44
C GLY A 531 29.37 -10.33 0.32
N ASN A 532 29.94 -10.67 -0.83
CA ASN A 532 31.35 -10.39 -1.13
C ASN A 532 31.53 -8.94 -1.58
N SER A 533 32.56 -8.27 -1.07
CA SER A 533 32.89 -6.89 -1.44
C SER A 533 34.25 -6.81 -2.11
N LYS A 534 34.31 -6.10 -3.24
CA LYS A 534 35.56 -5.67 -3.86
C LYS A 534 35.68 -4.17 -3.68
N ILE A 535 36.66 -3.74 -2.90
CA ILE A 535 36.84 -2.36 -2.46
C ILE A 535 38.20 -1.86 -2.95
N GLU A 536 38.20 -0.79 -3.73
CA GLU A 536 39.39 -0.08 -4.18
C GLU A 536 39.33 1.36 -3.66
N ILE A 537 40.35 1.80 -2.93
CA ILE A 537 40.43 3.15 -2.34
C ILE A 537 41.71 3.82 -2.85
N LEU A 538 41.59 4.97 -3.52
CA LEU A 538 42.70 5.63 -4.20
C LEU A 538 42.72 7.15 -4.00
N GLY A 539 43.73 7.66 -3.30
CA GLY A 539 44.01 9.10 -3.24
C GLY A 539 42.92 9.94 -2.55
N CYS A 540 42.38 9.48 -1.41
CA CYS A 540 41.32 10.16 -0.66
C CYS A 540 41.52 10.09 0.86
N ASP A 541 40.75 10.90 1.59
CA ASP A 541 40.70 10.92 3.05
C ASP A 541 39.40 10.26 3.55
N LEU A 542 39.50 9.15 4.28
CA LEU A 542 38.37 8.49 4.93
C LEU A 542 38.44 8.69 6.45
N SER A 543 37.32 9.08 7.05
CA SER A 543 37.16 9.17 8.50
C SER A 543 35.84 8.53 8.92
N MET A 544 35.90 7.56 9.83
CA MET A 544 34.73 6.76 10.24
C MET A 544 34.65 6.70 11.76
N ALA A 545 33.47 6.93 12.31
CA ALA A 545 33.14 6.74 13.72
C ALA A 545 31.88 5.88 13.82
N LEU A 546 32.05 4.57 14.06
CA LEU A 546 30.95 3.62 14.10
C LEU A 546 30.76 3.11 15.53
N ASN A 547 29.54 3.27 16.05
CA ASN A 547 29.17 2.85 17.41
C ASN A 547 28.03 1.82 17.31
N GLY A 548 28.16 0.67 17.97
CA GLY A 548 27.14 -0.38 17.87
C GLY A 548 27.51 -1.71 18.50
N ALA A 549 26.81 -2.79 18.15
CA ALA A 549 27.15 -4.14 18.59
C ALA A 549 28.18 -4.79 17.65
N PHE A 550 27.94 -4.71 16.34
CA PHE A 550 28.77 -5.34 15.30
C PHE A 550 29.18 -4.33 14.24
N ASN A 551 30.43 -3.89 14.22
CA ASN A 551 30.86 -2.87 13.27
C ASN A 551 32.04 -3.31 12.41
N VAL A 552 31.99 -2.89 11.15
CA VAL A 552 33.07 -3.06 10.19
C VAL A 552 33.41 -1.71 9.60
N GLY A 553 34.67 -1.28 9.69
CA GLY A 553 35.12 -0.05 9.04
C GLY A 553 35.06 -0.22 7.52
N ILE A 554 35.96 -1.04 6.98
CA ILE A 554 36.06 -1.32 5.54
C ILE A 554 36.08 -2.84 5.34
N GLY A 555 35.11 -3.38 4.59
CA GLY A 555 35.09 -4.80 4.24
C GLY A 555 33.71 -5.45 4.27
N ALA A 556 33.53 -6.54 5.02
CA ALA A 556 32.26 -7.25 5.05
C ALA A 556 31.93 -7.83 6.44
N VAL A 557 30.64 -8.01 6.76
CA VAL A 557 30.25 -8.71 7.99
C VAL A 557 30.31 -10.22 7.78
N GLY A 558 29.60 -10.72 6.76
CA GLY A 558 29.42 -12.13 6.41
C GLY A 558 30.33 -12.66 5.31
N GLY A 559 30.56 -11.86 4.28
CA GLY A 559 31.22 -12.31 3.05
C GLY A 559 32.72 -12.05 2.99
N ASN A 560 33.30 -12.42 1.85
CA ASN A 560 34.72 -12.22 1.55
C ASN A 560 34.99 -10.76 1.22
N ALA A 561 36.07 -10.21 1.76
CA ALA A 561 36.48 -8.83 1.55
C ALA A 561 37.80 -8.80 0.78
N LYS A 562 37.76 -8.26 -0.44
CA LYS A 562 38.96 -7.95 -1.22
C LYS A 562 39.19 -6.44 -1.21
N ILE A 563 40.24 -6.00 -0.54
CA ILE A 563 40.49 -4.60 -0.21
C ILE A 563 41.83 -4.18 -0.77
N HIS A 564 41.83 -3.14 -1.60
CA HIS A 564 43.04 -2.54 -2.15
C HIS A 564 43.03 -1.04 -1.87
N MET A 565 44.03 -0.54 -1.14
CA MET A 565 44.10 0.88 -0.76
C MET A 565 45.45 1.48 -1.10
N ILE A 566 45.46 2.60 -1.83
CA ILE A 566 46.69 3.26 -2.28
C ILE A 566 46.60 4.80 -2.11
N TYR A 567 47.67 5.43 -1.61
CA TYR A 567 47.83 6.89 -1.54
C TYR A 567 46.74 7.62 -0.73
N SER A 568 46.12 6.94 0.23
CA SER A 568 44.99 7.46 1.01
C SER A 568 45.30 7.57 2.50
N SER A 569 44.51 8.38 3.19
CA SER A 569 44.50 8.50 4.65
C SER A 569 43.21 7.89 5.19
N VAL A 570 43.30 6.97 6.16
CA VAL A 570 42.14 6.27 6.73
C VAL A 570 42.17 6.40 8.25
N ASN A 571 41.13 7.01 8.81
CA ASN A 571 40.90 7.12 10.24
C ASN A 571 39.65 6.33 10.63
N VAL A 572 39.80 5.31 11.47
CA VAL A 572 38.71 4.42 11.85
C VAL A 572 38.58 4.43 13.38
N THR A 573 37.42 4.84 13.88
CA THR A 573 37.07 4.77 15.31
C THR A 573 35.87 3.85 15.49
N LEU A 574 36.04 2.76 16.24
CA LEU A 574 34.99 1.76 16.44
C LEU A 574 34.76 1.52 17.93
N ASN A 575 33.50 1.64 18.38
CA ASN A 575 33.09 1.27 19.74
C ASN A 575 32.03 0.17 19.65
N SER A 576 32.43 -1.09 19.89
CA SER A 576 31.59 -2.25 19.55
C SER A 576 31.68 -3.43 20.51
N GLN A 577 30.78 -4.40 20.42
CA GLN A 577 31.01 -5.71 21.07
C GLN A 577 31.98 -6.55 20.24
N MET A 578 31.75 -6.60 18.92
CA MET A 578 32.65 -7.20 17.94
C MET A 578 32.97 -6.19 16.84
N ALA A 579 34.24 -6.08 16.46
CA ALA A 579 34.68 -5.11 15.46
C ALA A 579 35.71 -5.68 14.48
N ALA A 580 35.64 -5.23 13.24
CA ALA A 580 36.71 -5.37 12.25
C ALA A 580 37.08 -3.98 11.72
N GLY A 581 38.35 -3.58 11.80
CA GLY A 581 38.82 -2.31 11.23
C GLY A 581 38.75 -2.37 9.71
N VAL A 582 39.64 -3.17 9.13
CA VAL A 582 39.73 -3.48 7.71
C VAL A 582 39.70 -5.00 7.54
N GLY A 583 38.64 -5.55 6.96
CA GLY A 583 38.50 -7.00 6.70
C GLY A 583 37.10 -7.56 6.89
N SER A 584 37.00 -8.80 7.40
CA SER A 584 35.73 -9.53 7.53
C SER A 584 35.41 -9.88 9.00
N LEU A 585 34.16 -9.65 9.45
CA LEU A 585 33.82 -9.83 10.87
C LEU A 585 33.45 -11.27 11.26
N SER A 586 32.80 -12.04 10.40
CA SER A 586 32.18 -13.32 10.81
C SER A 586 32.80 -14.54 10.13
N CYS A 587 32.60 -14.80 8.84
CA CYS A 587 33.04 -16.05 8.22
C CYS A 587 33.77 -15.92 6.88
N GLY A 588 33.86 -14.72 6.30
CA GLY A 588 34.55 -14.53 5.03
C GLY A 588 36.06 -14.38 5.17
N ASP A 589 36.75 -14.63 4.07
CA ASP A 589 38.19 -14.42 3.94
C ASP A 589 38.51 -12.94 3.65
N ALA A 590 39.68 -12.49 4.07
CA ALA A 590 40.16 -11.14 3.84
C ALA A 590 41.46 -11.12 3.01
N ASP A 591 41.41 -10.51 1.83
CA ASP A 591 42.57 -10.22 0.96
C ASP A 591 42.80 -8.70 1.03
N ILE A 592 43.83 -8.28 1.78
CA ILE A 592 44.09 -6.87 2.10
C ILE A 592 45.45 -6.48 1.54
N HIS A 593 45.44 -5.56 0.58
CA HIS A 593 46.65 -4.95 0.04
C HIS A 593 46.63 -3.44 0.26
N ILE A 594 47.63 -2.92 0.98
CA ILE A 594 47.79 -1.50 1.23
C ILE A 594 49.17 -1.00 0.77
N GLU A 595 49.19 0.14 0.10
CA GLU A 595 50.41 0.75 -0.42
C GLU A 595 50.39 2.27 -0.20
N HIS A 596 51.48 2.85 0.31
CA HIS A 596 51.57 4.32 0.48
C HIS A 596 50.42 4.94 1.31
N MET A 597 49.98 4.23 2.35
CA MET A 597 48.84 4.62 3.18
C MET A 597 49.27 5.30 4.49
N ASN A 598 48.40 6.17 5.02
CA ASN A 598 48.42 6.57 6.43
C ASN A 598 47.14 6.06 7.10
N ILE A 599 47.25 5.09 8.00
CA ILE A 599 46.11 4.49 8.68
C ILE A 599 46.22 4.71 10.18
N HIS A 600 45.14 5.21 10.77
CA HIS A 600 44.99 5.37 12.22
C HIS A 600 43.68 4.72 12.67
N GLU A 601 43.79 3.63 13.44
CA GLU A 601 42.66 2.90 13.99
C GLU A 601 42.59 3.03 15.51
N ASN A 602 41.41 3.37 16.02
CA ASN A 602 41.10 3.38 17.44
C ASN A 602 39.87 2.50 17.70
N ILE A 603 40.08 1.30 18.22
CA ILE A 603 39.05 0.26 18.30
C ILE A 603 38.88 -0.23 19.74
N HIS A 604 37.68 -0.01 20.29
CA HIS A 604 37.29 -0.49 21.61
C HIS A 604 36.23 -1.59 21.44
N ALA A 605 36.63 -2.87 21.59
CA ALA A 605 35.69 -3.99 21.43
C ALA A 605 36.09 -5.28 22.15
N SER A 606 35.11 -6.12 22.55
CA SER A 606 35.39 -7.35 23.30
C SER A 606 36.15 -8.40 22.49
N GLU A 607 35.78 -8.57 21.22
CA GLU A 607 36.50 -9.35 20.21
C GLU A 607 36.75 -8.46 18.98
N LEU A 608 38.01 -8.29 18.54
CA LEU A 608 38.30 -7.47 17.37
C LEU A 608 39.50 -7.97 16.57
N SER A 609 39.49 -7.66 15.28
CA SER A 609 40.67 -7.68 14.42
C SER A 609 40.80 -6.32 13.73
N ALA A 610 41.92 -5.62 13.96
CA ALA A 610 42.18 -4.35 13.27
C ALA A 610 42.35 -4.58 11.77
N PHE A 611 43.25 -5.51 11.38
CA PHE A 611 43.38 -5.98 10.01
C PHE A 611 43.17 -7.48 9.89
N GLY A 612 42.23 -7.89 9.05
CA GLY A 612 41.98 -9.29 8.69
C GLY A 612 40.56 -9.77 8.95
N ALA A 613 40.36 -11.07 8.80
CA ALA A 613 39.10 -11.75 9.06
C ALA A 613 39.07 -12.26 10.50
N LEU A 614 37.99 -12.04 11.25
CA LEU A 614 37.94 -12.50 12.65
C LEU A 614 37.79 -14.03 12.76
N ARG A 615 37.11 -14.70 11.81
CA ARG A 615 36.97 -16.17 11.80
C ARG A 615 37.24 -16.85 10.44
N GLY A 616 37.74 -16.11 9.45
CA GLY A 616 38.16 -16.61 8.14
C GLY A 616 39.69 -16.57 7.95
N ASP A 617 40.15 -16.92 6.75
CA ASP A 617 41.56 -16.80 6.38
C ASP A 617 41.90 -15.34 6.03
N SER A 618 43.16 -14.96 6.18
CA SER A 618 43.61 -13.58 5.90
C SER A 618 44.95 -13.55 5.20
N ASP A 619 45.01 -12.86 4.07
CA ASP A 619 46.25 -12.49 3.38
C ASP A 619 46.40 -10.97 3.49
N ILE A 620 47.43 -10.53 4.20
CA ILE A 620 47.64 -9.12 4.53
C ILE A 620 49.00 -8.69 3.99
N LYS A 621 48.98 -7.78 3.02
CA LYS A 621 50.17 -7.22 2.38
C LYS A 621 50.21 -5.70 2.57
N MET A 622 51.29 -5.22 3.18
CA MET A 622 51.48 -3.80 3.49
C MET A 622 52.82 -3.29 2.97
N GLU A 623 52.81 -2.24 2.16
CA GLU A 623 54.01 -1.65 1.55
C GLU A 623 54.05 -0.12 1.74
N ASN A 624 55.19 0.42 2.17
CA ASN A 624 55.43 1.87 2.27
C ASN A 624 54.34 2.66 3.05
N ALA A 625 53.76 2.05 4.09
CA ALA A 625 52.63 2.60 4.84
C ALA A 625 53.01 3.02 6.28
N ASN A 626 52.29 3.99 6.81
CA ASN A 626 52.28 4.33 8.23
C ASN A 626 50.98 3.83 8.86
N VAL A 627 51.08 2.93 9.83
CA VAL A 627 49.93 2.26 10.45
C VAL A 627 50.03 2.43 11.97
N GLU A 628 49.04 3.10 12.54
CA GLU A 628 48.89 3.29 13.97
C GLU A 628 47.59 2.63 14.44
N ILE A 629 47.71 1.67 15.36
CA ILE A 629 46.59 0.90 15.89
C ILE A 629 46.57 1.07 17.40
N THR A 630 45.49 1.64 17.92
CA THR A 630 45.16 1.65 19.33
C THR A 630 43.93 0.78 19.55
N ALA A 631 44.06 -0.30 20.30
CA ALA A 631 42.93 -1.20 20.52
C ALA A 631 42.90 -1.84 21.91
N ASP A 632 41.70 -2.05 22.46
CA ASP A 632 41.51 -2.80 23.70
C ASP A 632 40.32 -3.76 23.62
N GLY A 633 40.50 -4.91 24.26
CA GLY A 633 39.52 -5.98 24.22
C GLY A 633 40.01 -7.29 24.80
N SER A 634 39.11 -8.10 25.36
CA SER A 634 39.49 -9.41 25.92
C SER A 634 40.18 -10.31 24.89
N LYS A 635 39.76 -10.25 23.63
CA LYS A 635 40.30 -11.00 22.48
C LYS A 635 40.59 -10.05 21.32
N ALA A 636 41.36 -9.01 21.58
CA ALA A 636 41.77 -8.06 20.56
C ALA A 636 43.03 -8.52 19.82
N LEU A 637 43.03 -8.43 18.49
CA LEU A 637 44.16 -8.71 17.62
C LEU A 637 44.43 -7.49 16.73
N ALA A 638 45.71 -7.16 16.55
CA ALA A 638 46.13 -6.17 15.57
C ALA A 638 46.08 -6.75 14.15
N PHE A 639 46.48 -8.02 13.99
CA PHE A 639 46.48 -8.71 12.70
C PHE A 639 45.96 -10.13 12.82
N GLY A 640 45.05 -10.52 11.94
CA GLY A 640 44.68 -11.92 11.70
C GLY A 640 43.37 -12.37 12.34
N SER A 641 43.24 -13.69 12.47
CA SER A 641 41.97 -14.35 12.76
C SER A 641 41.99 -15.19 14.04
N LYS A 642 40.82 -15.49 14.57
CA LYS A 642 40.64 -16.39 15.73
C LYS A 642 40.69 -17.87 15.34
N THR A 643 40.27 -18.20 14.12
CA THR A 643 40.06 -19.60 13.69
C THR A 643 40.67 -19.95 12.33
N GLY A 644 41.04 -18.96 11.51
CA GLY A 644 41.65 -19.19 10.20
C GLY A 644 43.18 -19.08 10.22
N SER A 645 43.78 -19.21 9.05
CA SER A 645 45.19 -18.91 8.82
C SER A 645 45.38 -17.42 8.54
N THR A 646 46.53 -16.88 8.93
CA THR A 646 46.90 -15.50 8.57
C THR A 646 48.33 -15.48 8.06
N ASP A 647 48.49 -14.91 6.87
CA ASP A 647 49.77 -14.58 6.25
C ASP A 647 49.95 -13.06 6.29
N LEU A 648 51.09 -12.60 6.80
CA LEU A 648 51.39 -11.19 6.99
C LEU A 648 52.71 -10.83 6.32
N TYR A 649 52.63 -10.02 5.26
CA TYR A 649 53.77 -9.44 4.56
C TYR A 649 53.83 -7.93 4.80
N THR A 650 54.95 -7.45 5.32
CA THR A 650 55.20 -6.03 5.53
C THR A 650 56.54 -5.61 4.91
N ASP A 651 56.55 -4.54 4.14
CA ASP A 651 57.76 -3.97 3.50
C ASP A 651 57.82 -2.45 3.70
N ALA A 652 58.92 -1.97 4.27
CA ALA A 652 59.17 -0.55 4.52
C ALA A 652 58.04 0.19 5.29
N ILE A 653 57.45 -0.44 6.31
CA ILE A 653 56.32 0.15 7.07
C ILE A 653 56.76 0.86 8.37
N THR A 654 56.04 1.90 8.77
CA THR A 654 56.09 2.42 10.14
C THR A 654 54.87 1.92 10.89
N LEU A 655 55.07 1.00 11.83
CA LEU A 655 54.01 0.34 12.58
C LEU A 655 54.07 0.74 14.05
N SER A 656 52.99 1.33 14.56
CA SER A 656 52.79 1.63 15.98
C SER A 656 51.54 0.90 16.46
N VAL A 657 51.70 -0.06 17.38
CA VAL A 657 50.57 -0.82 17.94
C VAL A 657 50.56 -0.64 19.45
N GLU A 658 49.46 -0.12 19.99
CA GLU A 658 49.16 -0.09 21.41
C GLU A 658 47.91 -0.92 21.67
N LEU A 659 48.11 -2.11 22.23
CA LEU A 659 47.05 -3.10 22.38
C LEU A 659 46.93 -3.63 23.81
N ALA A 660 45.71 -3.77 24.31
CA ALA A 660 45.42 -4.39 25.60
C ALA A 660 44.49 -5.60 25.43
N ASN A 661 44.95 -6.80 25.78
CA ASN A 661 44.17 -8.04 25.68
C ASN A 661 44.51 -9.11 26.72
N SER A 662 43.65 -10.13 26.82
CA SER A 662 43.87 -11.29 27.70
C SER A 662 44.64 -12.43 27.03
N LEU A 663 44.98 -12.30 25.74
CA LEU A 663 45.60 -13.35 24.93
C LEU A 663 47.13 -13.37 25.08
N GLY A 664 47.75 -12.21 25.31
CA GLY A 664 49.21 -12.10 25.46
C GLY A 664 49.99 -12.09 24.14
N TYR A 665 49.31 -12.01 23.01
CA TYR A 665 49.88 -11.82 21.67
C TYR A 665 49.03 -10.84 20.86
N ILE A 666 49.59 -10.23 19.80
CA ILE A 666 48.86 -9.25 18.95
C ILE A 666 48.41 -9.83 17.61
N THR A 667 48.88 -11.03 17.24
CA THR A 667 48.54 -11.68 15.99
C THR A 667 48.56 -13.20 16.10
N THR A 668 47.76 -13.86 15.25
CA THR A 668 47.76 -15.32 15.04
C THR A 668 48.47 -15.73 13.75
N ALA A 669 49.12 -14.78 13.06
CA ALA A 669 49.83 -15.06 11.81
C ALA A 669 50.97 -16.06 12.01
N LYS A 670 50.98 -17.13 11.20
CA LYS A 670 52.02 -18.16 11.23
C LYS A 670 53.20 -17.81 10.33
N ASN A 671 52.93 -17.11 9.23
CA ASN A 671 53.94 -16.65 8.30
C ASN A 671 54.01 -15.12 8.38
N ILE A 672 55.03 -14.60 9.07
CA ILE A 672 55.29 -13.17 9.20
C ILE A 672 56.60 -12.87 8.49
N SER A 673 56.55 -12.05 7.44
CA SER A 673 57.73 -11.51 6.77
C SER A 673 57.76 -10.00 6.91
N ASN A 674 58.78 -9.48 7.60
CA ASN A 674 58.97 -8.05 7.80
C ASN A 674 60.29 -7.59 7.16
N ASN A 675 60.17 -6.91 6.03
CA ASN A 675 61.28 -6.40 5.23
C ASN A 675 61.47 -4.90 5.48
N GLY A 676 62.08 -4.55 6.62
CA GLY A 676 62.46 -3.17 6.94
C GLY A 676 61.31 -2.26 7.39
N GLY A 677 61.66 -1.09 7.93
CA GLY A 677 60.72 -0.17 8.56
C GLY A 677 61.03 0.10 10.04
N ARG A 678 60.08 0.72 10.74
CA ARG A 678 60.15 0.96 12.19
C ARG A 678 58.92 0.37 12.85
N THR A 679 59.12 -0.45 13.87
CA THR A 679 58.02 -1.09 14.60
C THR A 679 58.10 -0.72 16.08
N LYS A 680 57.00 -0.23 16.63
CA LYS A 680 56.84 0.02 18.07
C LYS A 680 55.57 -0.69 18.52
N ILE A 681 55.73 -1.65 19.43
CA ILE A 681 54.62 -2.46 19.92
C ILE A 681 54.57 -2.33 21.44
N LYS A 682 53.38 -1.98 21.94
CA LYS A 682 53.02 -2.02 23.34
C LYS A 682 51.87 -3.00 23.51
N LEU A 683 52.09 -4.04 24.30
CA LEU A 683 51.05 -5.01 24.65
C LEU A 683 50.91 -5.06 26.18
N ASN A 684 49.71 -4.80 26.69
CA ASN A 684 49.40 -4.80 28.12
C ASN A 684 50.36 -3.91 28.94
N GLY A 685 50.74 -2.75 28.38
CA GLY A 685 51.65 -1.78 29.00
C GLY A 685 53.15 -2.11 28.91
N SER A 686 53.53 -3.24 28.33
CA SER A 686 54.94 -3.63 28.11
C SER A 686 55.35 -3.40 26.66
N GLU A 687 56.57 -2.89 26.43
CA GLU A 687 57.12 -2.69 25.09
C GLU A 687 57.80 -3.95 24.55
N TYR A 688 57.61 -4.23 23.26
CA TYR A 688 58.16 -5.39 22.55
C TYR A 688 58.91 -4.95 21.29
N ASP A 689 60.11 -5.51 21.09
CA ASP A 689 60.96 -5.25 19.92
C ASP A 689 60.57 -6.08 18.68
N THR A 690 59.80 -7.16 18.88
CA THR A 690 59.33 -8.08 17.83
C THR A 690 57.83 -8.33 17.97
N ILE A 691 57.14 -8.60 16.86
CA ILE A 691 55.69 -8.89 16.83
C ILE A 691 55.37 -10.12 17.70
N PRO A 692 54.63 -9.97 18.83
CA PRO A 692 54.21 -11.10 19.64
C PRO A 692 53.12 -11.92 18.91
N ALA A 693 53.46 -13.13 18.49
CA ALA A 693 52.56 -14.06 17.80
C ALA A 693 52.16 -15.24 18.72
N GLY A 694 50.89 -15.67 18.62
CA GLY A 694 50.25 -16.68 19.47
C GLY A 694 50.38 -18.12 18.99
#